data_AF-A0AAI8V9B3-F1
#
_entry.id   AF-A0AAI8V9B3-F1
#
_cell.length_a   1.000
_cell.length_b   1.000
_cell.length_c   1.000
_cell.angle_alpha   90.00
_cell.angle_beta   90.00
_cell.angle_gamma   90.00
#
_symmetry.space_group_name_H-M   'P 1'
#
loop_
_entity.id
_entity.type
_entity.pdbx_description
1 polymer ?
#
loop_
_entity_poly.entity_id
_entity_poly.type
_entity_poly.pdbx_seq_one_letter_code
_entity_poly.pdbx_strand_id
1 'polypeptide(L)'
;MPSAGHTGINMSPLGHQRLLLDIREMIEQPYPNITLIPEDHDIRSACLVLTPDNYEPLHLTVRVGDQYPLNAPEVSMDSDIIHPNVFGDYICATILNTSDGWTPAYTLKGTAIQLLSFFDSESLERDYGGGRQDLADYQNVDARYLKEPYKCNKCHFGSTYLQSIRPRQATSRAYDARVDAIPEQWPILGEVVTPPKGSLGRTSNISRVTDGTQQLDSDGPPSAVFAMNKLPNEVLLLIIDHLEDFKHLTTFASAWPRVSAIVRDFDVVRQRELQCFCLKQGYQSAGLGVGVDVNRGQLSSEFELLSRQAYRELSVRWSIHHVPFQYWLPLPISRRHWGKVKGDLKDFKDQVNPHIKSATNSDARFLFTFMNDIVVRLNEVAVDTGYEIGRHAKKKSTLLHASEKAIESYFHLFHLLVCLATENPSVVQQANQLLQNFAAGKQSKTDCPNLGHLLIALLISDVEVTEALTKSIVTEAITRNVVWLLNSMPELSFMERQSVSPYRLDKTFQGSRTSYRLLMFSELFRRTARPSHQKPLTQVRDELFERHGAPPRDAAARLASEVRRLHTINDFPAFMKEMGIRKAPAPDNFTDVLRKTVDASMRKGYSRPGLTQDDAMLLRHQRDPDLLLTNAQKEAVGNYRYINVNLERVSFFPGGRGRGGFRGGRGDGRGRGNGNGGRGGPMPRGRGGYSRGFLGGY
;
A
#
# COMPACT_ATOMS: atom_id res chain seq x y z
N MET A 1 -41.58 3.83 34.70
CA MET A 1 -40.36 4.65 34.49
C MET A 1 -40.18 4.84 32.99
N PRO A 2 -39.83 6.06 32.54
CA PRO A 2 -40.30 6.58 31.26
C PRO A 2 -39.54 6.02 30.06
N SER A 3 -40.31 5.86 28.98
CA SER A 3 -39.90 5.62 27.60
C SER A 3 -38.79 6.58 27.17
N ALA A 4 -37.63 6.03 26.82
CA ALA A 4 -36.60 6.77 26.10
C ALA A 4 -37.13 7.08 24.70
N GLY A 5 -37.47 8.35 24.47
CA GLY A 5 -37.90 8.85 23.17
C GLY A 5 -36.84 8.57 22.11
N HIS A 6 -37.26 7.95 21.01
CA HIS A 6 -36.53 8.00 19.75
C HIS A 6 -36.49 9.46 19.28
N THR A 7 -35.46 10.19 19.69
CA THR A 7 -34.98 11.33 18.92
C THR A 7 -34.42 10.76 17.61
N GLY A 8 -35.24 10.70 16.56
CA GLY A 8 -34.80 10.27 15.24
C GLY A 8 -33.72 11.24 14.74
N ILE A 9 -32.46 10.82 14.81
CA ILE A 9 -31.36 11.55 14.20
C ILE A 9 -31.50 11.29 12.70
N ASN A 10 -32.01 12.26 11.94
CA ASN A 10 -32.10 12.12 10.48
C ASN A 10 -30.70 11.83 9.89
N MET A 11 -30.65 10.91 8.91
CA MET A 11 -29.49 10.64 8.09
C MET A 11 -28.83 11.94 7.59
N SER A 12 -27.50 12.00 7.68
CA SER A 12 -26.74 13.17 7.21
C SER A 12 -26.98 13.43 5.72
N PRO A 13 -26.92 14.69 5.24
CA PRO A 13 -27.07 14.98 3.81
C PRO A 13 -26.08 14.22 2.91
N LEU A 14 -24.85 14.02 3.38
CA LEU A 14 -23.84 13.24 2.67
C LEU A 14 -24.17 11.74 2.64
N GLY A 15 -24.65 11.18 3.75
CA GLY A 15 -25.14 9.80 3.82
C GLY A 15 -26.35 9.57 2.92
N HIS A 16 -27.27 10.53 2.89
CA HIS A 16 -28.45 10.49 2.02
C HIS A 16 -28.05 10.54 0.54
N GLN A 17 -27.15 11.45 0.17
CA GLN A 17 -26.60 11.51 -1.20
C GLN A 17 -25.88 10.22 -1.58
N ARG A 18 -25.10 9.64 -0.66
CA ARG A 18 -24.42 8.35 -0.85
C ARG A 18 -25.41 7.23 -1.12
N LEU A 19 -26.51 7.17 -0.37
CA LEU A 19 -27.58 6.17 -0.54
C LEU A 19 -28.27 6.31 -1.91
N LEU A 20 -28.62 7.55 -2.31
CA LEU A 20 -29.23 7.81 -3.61
C LEU A 20 -28.32 7.34 -4.76
N LEU A 21 -27.00 7.54 -4.66
CA LEU A 21 -26.05 7.05 -5.66
C LEU A 21 -26.03 5.53 -5.75
N ASP A 22 -26.12 4.82 -4.61
CA ASP A 22 -26.17 3.36 -4.59
C ASP A 22 -27.48 2.80 -5.14
N ILE A 23 -28.61 3.42 -4.80
CA ILE A 23 -29.91 3.03 -5.36
C ILE A 23 -29.90 3.25 -6.88
N ARG A 24 -29.37 4.39 -7.34
CA ARG A 24 -29.23 4.67 -8.76
C ARG A 24 -28.34 3.63 -9.46
N GLU A 25 -27.20 3.28 -8.87
CA GLU A 25 -26.32 2.23 -9.41
C GLU A 25 -27.06 0.89 -9.56
N MET A 26 -27.87 0.51 -8.57
CA MET A 26 -28.65 -0.73 -8.59
C MET A 26 -29.74 -0.75 -9.67
N ILE A 27 -30.37 0.40 -9.94
CA ILE A 27 -31.49 0.53 -10.90
C ILE A 27 -30.97 0.71 -12.33
N GLU A 28 -30.03 1.63 -12.54
CA GLU A 28 -29.53 1.99 -13.88
C GLU A 28 -28.51 0.97 -14.40
N GLN A 29 -27.84 0.24 -13.50
CA GLN A 29 -26.87 -0.80 -13.84
C GLN A 29 -27.20 -2.12 -13.12
N PRO A 30 -28.31 -2.79 -13.48
CA PRO A 30 -28.73 -4.01 -12.82
C PRO A 30 -27.66 -5.10 -12.94
N TYR A 31 -27.49 -5.88 -11.88
CA TYR A 31 -26.62 -7.06 -11.89
C TYR A 31 -27.49 -8.32 -12.12
N PRO A 32 -27.04 -9.28 -12.94
CA PRO A 32 -27.79 -10.52 -13.15
C PRO A 32 -28.16 -11.19 -11.82
N ASN A 33 -29.37 -11.72 -11.73
CA ASN A 33 -29.90 -12.42 -10.56
C ASN A 33 -30.06 -11.57 -9.28
N ILE A 34 -29.94 -10.25 -9.37
CA ILE A 34 -30.14 -9.31 -8.26
C ILE A 34 -31.15 -8.25 -8.68
N THR A 35 -32.21 -8.08 -7.88
CA THR A 35 -33.19 -7.01 -8.09
C THR A 35 -33.41 -6.25 -6.78
N LEU A 36 -33.20 -4.93 -6.80
CA LEU A 36 -33.52 -4.04 -5.67
C LEU A 36 -34.76 -3.21 -6.01
N ILE A 37 -35.71 -3.16 -5.08
CA ILE A 37 -36.99 -2.47 -5.23
C ILE A 37 -37.14 -1.56 -4.00
N PRO A 38 -36.73 -0.28 -4.09
CA PRO A 38 -36.90 0.68 -3.01
C PRO A 38 -38.37 0.90 -2.67
N GLU A 39 -38.67 1.24 -1.42
CA GLU A 39 -40.02 1.64 -1.04
C GLU A 39 -40.35 3.07 -1.50
N ASP A 40 -41.56 3.27 -2.01
CA ASP A 40 -41.99 4.55 -2.61
C ASP A 40 -41.90 5.75 -1.66
N HIS A 41 -42.06 5.53 -0.35
CA HIS A 41 -42.16 6.58 0.67
C HIS A 41 -40.97 6.61 1.63
N ASP A 42 -40.06 5.63 1.56
CA ASP A 42 -38.84 5.60 2.35
C ASP A 42 -37.72 4.88 1.60
N ILE A 43 -36.83 5.66 0.98
CA ILE A 43 -35.68 5.14 0.23
C ILE A 43 -34.68 4.36 1.11
N ARG A 44 -34.81 4.42 2.44
CA ARG A 44 -33.97 3.67 3.37
C ARG A 44 -34.44 2.24 3.54
N SER A 45 -35.62 1.89 3.05
CA SER A 45 -36.15 0.54 3.05
C SER A 45 -36.31 0.06 1.61
N ALA A 46 -35.92 -1.19 1.35
CA ALA A 46 -36.05 -1.79 0.03
C ALA A 46 -36.24 -3.31 0.14
N CYS A 47 -36.98 -3.87 -0.81
CA CYS A 47 -36.96 -5.30 -1.07
C CYS A 47 -35.73 -5.63 -1.93
N LEU A 48 -34.97 -6.64 -1.54
CA LEU A 48 -33.87 -7.21 -2.31
C LEU A 48 -34.23 -8.65 -2.68
N VAL A 49 -34.29 -8.93 -3.96
CA VAL A 49 -34.54 -10.28 -4.49
C VAL A 49 -33.24 -10.83 -5.06
N LEU A 50 -32.79 -11.96 -4.52
CA LEU A 50 -31.64 -12.72 -5.01
C LEU A 50 -32.14 -13.98 -5.69
N THR A 51 -31.51 -14.34 -6.81
CA THR A 51 -31.85 -15.54 -7.60
C THR A 51 -30.63 -16.44 -7.71
N PRO A 52 -30.22 -17.10 -6.61
CA PRO A 52 -29.08 -18.02 -6.60
C PRO A 52 -29.36 -19.25 -7.50
N ASP A 53 -28.31 -19.92 -7.94
CA ASP A 53 -28.39 -21.09 -8.82
C ASP A 53 -28.93 -22.33 -8.09
N ASN A 54 -28.63 -22.47 -6.79
CA ASN A 54 -28.88 -23.67 -5.99
C ASN A 54 -30.04 -23.54 -4.97
N TYR A 55 -30.70 -22.39 -4.91
CA TYR A 55 -31.88 -22.17 -4.07
C TYR A 55 -33.01 -21.56 -4.91
N GLU A 56 -34.25 -21.71 -4.46
CA GLU A 56 -35.35 -20.89 -4.99
C GLU A 56 -35.08 -19.40 -4.75
N PRO A 57 -35.70 -18.49 -5.52
CA PRO A 57 -35.54 -17.06 -5.32
C PRO A 57 -35.72 -16.65 -3.85
N LEU A 58 -34.81 -15.81 -3.36
CA LEU A 58 -34.78 -15.36 -1.97
C LEU A 58 -35.25 -13.90 -1.91
N HIS A 59 -36.23 -13.64 -1.05
CA HIS A 59 -36.64 -12.29 -0.71
C HIS A 59 -35.97 -11.87 0.60
N LEU A 60 -35.36 -10.68 0.57
CA LEU A 60 -34.73 -10.05 1.71
C LEU A 60 -35.26 -8.63 1.87
N THR A 61 -35.25 -8.14 3.10
CA THR A 61 -35.56 -6.75 3.43
C THR A 61 -34.27 -6.03 3.80
N VAL A 62 -33.96 -4.93 3.10
CA VAL A 62 -32.80 -4.08 3.36
C VAL A 62 -33.27 -2.81 4.07
N ARG A 63 -32.66 -2.48 5.21
CA ARG A 63 -32.89 -1.24 5.97
C ARG A 63 -31.59 -0.48 6.18
N VAL A 64 -31.57 0.78 5.77
CA VAL A 64 -30.40 1.65 5.84
C VAL A 64 -30.48 2.56 7.05
N GLY A 65 -29.56 2.39 8.00
CA GLY A 65 -29.47 3.20 9.22
C GLY A 65 -28.98 4.63 8.98
N ASP A 66 -29.16 5.53 9.97
CA ASP A 66 -28.82 6.96 9.84
C ASP A 66 -27.32 7.25 9.72
N GLN A 67 -26.49 6.29 10.12
CA GLN A 67 -25.03 6.37 10.06
C GLN A 67 -24.46 5.80 8.75
N TYR A 68 -25.29 5.46 7.77
CA TYR A 68 -24.81 4.99 6.47
C TYR A 68 -23.97 6.08 5.75
N PRO A 69 -22.81 5.75 5.13
CA PRO A 69 -22.24 4.41 4.89
C PRO A 69 -21.28 3.91 5.99
N LEU A 70 -21.21 4.58 7.15
CA LEU A 70 -20.30 4.19 8.22
C LEU A 70 -20.69 2.86 8.87
N ASN A 71 -21.99 2.61 8.97
CA ASN A 71 -22.55 1.35 9.43
C ASN A 71 -23.13 0.58 8.24
N ALA A 72 -23.08 -0.75 8.34
CA ALA A 72 -23.73 -1.64 7.39
C ALA A 72 -25.24 -1.41 7.35
N PRO A 73 -25.90 -1.62 6.20
CA PRO A 73 -27.34 -1.79 6.18
C PRO A 73 -27.72 -3.07 6.95
N GLU A 74 -28.87 -3.05 7.59
CA GLU A 74 -29.50 -4.25 8.13
C GLU A 74 -30.14 -5.01 6.96
N VAL A 75 -29.85 -6.31 6.85
CA VAL A 75 -30.45 -7.17 5.83
C VAL A 75 -31.05 -8.38 6.53
N SER A 76 -32.36 -8.53 6.39
CA SER A 76 -33.15 -9.61 7.00
C SER A 76 -33.64 -10.57 5.93
N MET A 77 -33.62 -11.87 6.24
CA MET A 77 -34.19 -12.92 5.40
C MET A 77 -35.72 -12.98 5.61
N ASP A 78 -36.49 -12.87 4.52
CA ASP A 78 -37.96 -13.04 4.57
C ASP A 78 -38.40 -14.39 4.02
N SER A 79 -37.67 -14.94 3.05
CA SER A 79 -37.89 -16.30 2.54
C SER A 79 -37.53 -17.34 3.59
N ASP A 80 -38.31 -18.42 3.66
CA ASP A 80 -37.89 -19.60 4.42
C ASP A 80 -36.72 -20.27 3.66
N ILE A 81 -35.62 -20.54 4.37
CA ILE A 81 -34.42 -21.18 3.81
C ILE A 81 -33.70 -21.99 4.89
N ILE A 82 -33.22 -23.17 4.51
CA ILE A 82 -32.34 -24.00 5.31
C ILE A 82 -30.89 -23.71 4.89
N HIS A 83 -30.20 -22.91 5.69
CA HIS A 83 -28.81 -22.52 5.46
C HIS A 83 -28.04 -22.45 6.80
N PRO A 84 -26.77 -22.92 6.88
CA PRO A 84 -26.04 -23.04 8.15
C PRO A 84 -25.75 -21.71 8.85
N ASN A 85 -25.77 -20.61 8.11
CA ASN A 85 -25.49 -19.25 8.60
C ASN A 85 -26.72 -18.32 8.53
N VAL A 86 -27.93 -18.87 8.40
CA VAL A 86 -29.20 -18.12 8.51
C VAL A 86 -29.97 -18.65 9.72
N PHE A 87 -30.37 -17.75 10.62
CA PHE A 87 -31.03 -18.08 11.88
C PHE A 87 -32.32 -17.27 12.02
N GLY A 88 -33.44 -17.85 11.58
CA GLY A 88 -34.67 -17.08 11.41
C GLY A 88 -34.49 -16.02 10.33
N ASP A 89 -34.68 -14.75 10.67
CA ASP A 89 -34.47 -13.61 9.78
C ASP A 89 -33.01 -13.10 9.76
N TYR A 90 -32.16 -13.56 10.67
CA TYR A 90 -30.78 -13.08 10.80
C TYR A 90 -29.81 -13.83 9.86
N ILE A 91 -29.02 -13.06 9.10
CA ILE A 91 -27.98 -13.58 8.20
C ILE A 91 -26.61 -13.32 8.82
N CYS A 92 -25.90 -14.39 9.19
CA CYS A 92 -24.55 -14.30 9.72
C CYS A 92 -23.52 -14.21 8.59
N ALA A 93 -23.42 -13.02 7.98
CA ALA A 93 -22.43 -12.72 6.94
C ALA A 93 -21.48 -11.61 7.40
N THR A 94 -20.16 -11.84 7.26
CA THR A 94 -19.12 -10.88 7.70
C THR A 94 -19.30 -9.50 7.08
N ILE A 95 -19.74 -9.42 5.80
CA ILE A 95 -19.99 -8.14 5.15
C ILE A 95 -21.07 -7.31 5.86
N LEU A 96 -22.06 -7.93 6.50
CA LEU A 96 -23.12 -7.22 7.22
C LEU A 96 -22.70 -6.82 8.65
N ASN A 97 -21.52 -7.25 9.12
CA ASN A 97 -21.05 -6.96 10.46
C ASN A 97 -20.27 -5.63 10.49
N THR A 98 -20.85 -4.61 11.11
CA THR A 98 -20.24 -3.28 11.26
C THR A 98 -18.92 -3.27 12.04
N SER A 99 -18.73 -4.15 13.03
CA SER A 99 -17.52 -4.12 13.85
C SER A 99 -16.29 -4.71 13.16
N ASP A 100 -16.49 -5.73 12.32
CA ASP A 100 -15.38 -6.59 11.89
C ASP A 100 -15.26 -6.79 10.38
N GLY A 101 -16.31 -6.53 9.58
CA GLY A 101 -16.30 -6.86 8.16
C GLY A 101 -16.83 -5.77 7.22
N TRP A 102 -17.73 -4.91 7.69
CA TRP A 102 -18.21 -3.77 6.91
C TRP A 102 -17.16 -2.68 6.81
N THR A 103 -17.08 -2.08 5.64
CA THR A 103 -16.32 -0.86 5.41
C THR A 103 -17.15 0.12 4.61
N PRO A 104 -17.04 1.44 4.86
CA PRO A 104 -17.70 2.45 4.05
C PRO A 104 -17.30 2.42 2.57
N ALA A 105 -16.28 1.63 2.21
CA ALA A 105 -15.95 1.35 0.82
C ALA A 105 -16.94 0.45 0.09
N TYR A 106 -17.84 -0.25 0.78
CA TYR A 106 -18.85 -1.06 0.12
C TYR A 106 -20.01 -0.22 -0.44
N THR A 107 -20.56 -0.71 -1.54
CA THR A 107 -21.80 -0.20 -2.14
C THR A 107 -22.92 -1.20 -1.89
N LEU A 108 -24.19 -0.79 -1.93
CA LEU A 108 -25.33 -1.70 -1.87
C LEU A 108 -25.24 -2.77 -2.96
N LYS A 109 -24.77 -2.40 -4.15
CA LYS A 109 -24.50 -3.34 -5.25
C LYS A 109 -23.42 -4.36 -4.89
N GLY A 110 -22.27 -3.90 -4.41
CA GLY A 110 -21.19 -4.77 -3.96
C GLY A 110 -21.64 -5.70 -2.83
N THR A 111 -22.43 -5.20 -1.89
CA THR A 111 -23.02 -5.99 -0.79
C THR A 111 -23.99 -7.05 -1.31
N ALA A 112 -24.90 -6.69 -2.22
CA ALA A 112 -25.84 -7.64 -2.81
C ALA A 112 -25.12 -8.73 -3.63
N ILE A 113 -24.06 -8.38 -4.38
CA ILE A 113 -23.24 -9.35 -5.12
C ILE A 113 -22.55 -10.32 -4.16
N GLN A 114 -22.00 -9.84 -3.05
CA GLN A 114 -21.39 -10.71 -2.04
C GLN A 114 -22.41 -11.61 -1.36
N LEU A 115 -23.63 -11.12 -1.10
CA LEU A 115 -24.71 -11.95 -0.56
C LEU A 115 -25.18 -13.01 -1.57
N LEU A 116 -25.32 -12.67 -2.85
CA LEU A 116 -25.62 -13.66 -3.90
C LEU A 116 -24.54 -14.74 -3.93
N SER A 117 -23.26 -14.34 -3.97
CA SER A 117 -22.13 -15.27 -3.94
C SER A 117 -22.07 -16.13 -2.67
N PHE A 118 -22.54 -15.62 -1.53
CA PHE A 118 -22.62 -16.36 -0.28
C PHE A 118 -23.62 -17.51 -0.40
N PHE A 119 -24.80 -17.28 -1.01
CA PHE A 119 -25.80 -18.33 -1.24
C PHE A 119 -25.44 -19.27 -2.41
N ASP A 120 -24.65 -18.82 -3.38
CA ASP A 120 -24.19 -19.64 -4.52
C ASP A 120 -22.94 -20.48 -4.22
N SER A 121 -22.27 -20.24 -3.09
CA SER A 121 -21.03 -20.93 -2.76
C SER A 121 -21.22 -22.44 -2.56
N GLU A 122 -20.20 -23.25 -2.89
CA GLU A 122 -20.21 -24.69 -2.63
C GLU A 122 -19.93 -25.00 -1.15
N SER A 123 -19.17 -24.14 -0.49
CA SER A 123 -18.80 -24.33 0.92
C SER A 123 -18.49 -23.00 1.62
N LEU A 124 -18.71 -22.99 2.93
CA LEU A 124 -18.42 -21.84 3.80
C LEU A 124 -17.39 -22.21 4.87
N GLU A 125 -16.54 -21.25 5.25
CA GLU A 125 -15.62 -21.40 6.38
C GLU A 125 -16.35 -21.13 7.71
N ARG A 126 -16.10 -21.98 8.72
CA ARG A 126 -16.67 -21.82 10.06
C ARG A 126 -15.82 -20.89 10.93
N ASP A 127 -16.46 -19.90 11.56
CA ASP A 127 -15.84 -19.02 12.56
C ASP A 127 -15.35 -19.75 13.83
N TYR A 128 -15.94 -20.91 14.14
CA TYR A 128 -15.57 -21.74 15.29
C TYR A 128 -15.39 -23.20 14.85
N GLY A 129 -14.14 -23.68 14.80
CA GLY A 129 -13.84 -25.11 14.62
C GLY A 129 -13.10 -25.52 13.34
N GLY A 130 -12.58 -24.56 12.56
CA GLY A 130 -11.51 -24.81 11.58
C GLY A 130 -11.81 -25.76 10.41
N GLY A 131 -13.09 -25.94 10.04
CA GLY A 131 -13.50 -26.77 8.91
C GLY A 131 -14.36 -26.01 7.91
N ARG A 132 -14.27 -26.38 6.63
CA ARG A 132 -15.23 -25.98 5.60
C ARG A 132 -16.51 -26.80 5.73
N GLN A 133 -17.65 -26.14 5.58
CA GLN A 133 -18.97 -26.74 5.61
C GLN A 133 -19.52 -26.79 4.19
N ASP A 134 -19.78 -28.00 3.70
CA ASP A 134 -20.44 -28.24 2.41
C ASP A 134 -21.90 -27.79 2.49
N LEU A 135 -22.35 -27.03 1.48
CA LEU A 135 -23.70 -26.50 1.39
C LEU A 135 -24.67 -27.45 0.67
N ALA A 136 -24.18 -28.48 -0.03
CA ALA A 136 -25.02 -29.39 -0.81
C ALA A 136 -26.07 -30.12 0.05
N ASP A 137 -25.71 -30.53 1.27
CA ASP A 137 -26.64 -31.17 2.20
C ASP A 137 -27.79 -30.23 2.59
N TYR A 138 -27.49 -28.94 2.81
CA TYR A 138 -28.48 -27.94 3.19
C TYR A 138 -29.43 -27.65 2.03
N GLN A 139 -28.88 -27.45 0.83
CA GLN A 139 -29.64 -27.25 -0.41
C GLN A 139 -30.59 -28.44 -0.70
N ASN A 140 -30.11 -29.67 -0.51
CA ASN A 140 -30.92 -30.87 -0.70
C ASN A 140 -32.08 -31.00 0.29
N VAL A 141 -31.86 -30.58 1.54
CA VAL A 141 -32.92 -30.57 2.57
C VAL A 141 -33.92 -29.45 2.28
N ASP A 142 -33.44 -28.26 1.96
CA ASP A 142 -34.26 -27.10 1.57
C ASP A 142 -35.28 -27.45 0.48
N ALA A 143 -34.79 -28.00 -0.64
CA ALA A 143 -35.61 -28.40 -1.78
C ALA A 143 -36.67 -29.47 -1.47
N ARG A 144 -36.52 -30.24 -0.37
CA ARG A 144 -37.45 -31.30 0.02
C ARG A 144 -38.55 -30.82 0.96
N TYR A 145 -38.24 -29.89 1.86
CA TYR A 145 -39.10 -29.55 2.99
C TYR A 145 -39.81 -28.20 2.88
N LEU A 146 -39.27 -27.26 2.10
CA LEU A 146 -39.87 -25.94 1.93
C LEU A 146 -40.74 -25.90 0.66
N LYS A 147 -41.98 -25.43 0.79
CA LYS A 147 -42.98 -25.47 -0.29
C LYS A 147 -43.82 -24.21 -0.47
N GLU A 148 -43.89 -23.32 0.52
CA GLU A 148 -44.66 -22.08 0.39
C GLU A 148 -43.72 -20.89 0.23
N PRO A 149 -43.67 -20.27 -0.97
CA PRO A 149 -42.86 -19.09 -1.17
C PRO A 149 -43.45 -17.93 -0.38
N TYR A 150 -42.59 -17.20 0.32
CA TYR A 150 -42.92 -15.91 0.93
C TYR A 150 -43.65 -15.01 -0.08
N LYS A 151 -44.64 -14.26 0.38
CA LYS A 151 -45.40 -13.32 -0.45
C LYS A 151 -45.19 -11.91 0.03
N CYS A 152 -44.59 -11.08 -0.81
CA CYS A 152 -44.38 -9.67 -0.51
C CYS A 152 -45.46 -8.82 -1.18
N ASN A 153 -46.18 -8.01 -0.40
CA ASN A 153 -47.18 -7.09 -0.94
C ASN A 153 -46.55 -5.85 -1.61
N LYS A 154 -45.26 -5.57 -1.35
CA LYS A 154 -44.55 -4.39 -1.87
C LYS A 154 -43.98 -4.65 -3.26
N CYS A 155 -43.17 -5.68 -3.39
CA CYS A 155 -42.52 -6.05 -4.66
C CYS A 155 -43.26 -7.15 -5.43
N HIS A 156 -44.38 -7.65 -4.91
CA HIS A 156 -45.18 -8.74 -5.48
C HIS A 156 -44.42 -10.09 -5.63
N PHE A 157 -43.32 -10.25 -4.90
CA PHE A 157 -42.61 -11.53 -4.79
C PHE A 157 -43.56 -12.64 -4.33
N GLY A 158 -43.44 -13.83 -4.91
CA GLY A 158 -44.32 -14.97 -4.64
C GLY A 158 -45.74 -14.87 -5.22
N SER A 159 -46.07 -13.80 -5.96
CA SER A 159 -47.32 -13.70 -6.72
C SER A 159 -47.18 -14.34 -8.12
N THR A 160 -48.28 -14.86 -8.65
CA THR A 160 -48.35 -15.47 -10.01
C THR A 160 -47.98 -14.50 -11.15
N TYR A 161 -47.80 -13.20 -10.87
CA TYR A 161 -47.56 -12.16 -11.86
C TYR A 161 -46.07 -11.98 -12.25
N LEU A 162 -45.12 -12.52 -11.47
CA LEU A 162 -43.67 -12.38 -11.73
C LEU A 162 -42.98 -13.64 -12.29
N GLN A 163 -43.73 -14.70 -12.63
CA GLN A 163 -43.17 -15.90 -13.29
C GLN A 163 -42.51 -15.60 -14.67
N SER A 164 -42.63 -14.37 -15.19
CA SER A 164 -42.02 -13.90 -16.44
C SER A 164 -40.62 -13.30 -16.29
N ILE A 165 -40.12 -13.05 -15.06
CA ILE A 165 -38.73 -12.61 -14.85
C ILE A 165 -37.85 -13.81 -14.49
N ARG A 166 -37.71 -14.76 -15.42
CA ARG A 166 -36.54 -15.65 -15.43
C ARG A 166 -35.49 -14.98 -16.30
N PRO A 167 -34.37 -14.46 -15.75
CA PRO A 167 -33.25 -14.06 -16.57
C PRO A 167 -32.83 -15.26 -17.43
N ARG A 168 -32.57 -15.02 -18.71
CA ARG A 168 -31.96 -16.01 -19.60
C ARG A 168 -30.68 -16.51 -18.93
N GLN A 169 -30.54 -17.83 -18.73
CA GLN A 169 -29.31 -18.45 -18.24
C GLN A 169 -28.11 -17.89 -19.01
N ALA A 170 -27.32 -17.04 -18.36
CA ALA A 170 -25.99 -16.73 -18.83
C ALA A 170 -25.14 -17.97 -18.56
N THR A 171 -24.43 -18.44 -19.56
CA THR A 171 -23.48 -19.55 -19.41
C THR A 171 -22.50 -19.24 -18.28
N SER A 172 -22.56 -20.04 -17.22
CA SER A 172 -21.64 -19.99 -16.08
C SER A 172 -20.19 -19.91 -16.58
N ARG A 173 -19.55 -18.78 -16.33
CA ARG A 173 -18.12 -18.75 -16.03
C ARG A 173 -18.05 -18.40 -14.57
N ALA A 174 -17.57 -19.34 -13.77
CA ALA A 174 -17.30 -19.16 -12.35
C ALA A 174 -16.59 -17.83 -12.14
N TYR A 175 -17.32 -16.89 -11.55
CA TYR A 175 -16.75 -15.64 -11.06
C TYR A 175 -16.16 -15.96 -9.70
N ASP A 176 -14.83 -16.04 -9.64
CA ASP A 176 -14.11 -16.18 -8.40
C ASP A 176 -13.93 -14.79 -7.78
N ALA A 177 -14.72 -14.48 -6.75
CA ALA A 177 -14.64 -13.22 -6.01
C ALA A 177 -13.41 -13.15 -5.08
N ARG A 178 -12.52 -14.16 -5.10
CA ARG A 178 -11.22 -14.05 -4.45
C ARG A 178 -10.38 -13.05 -5.25
N VAL A 179 -10.18 -11.87 -4.66
CA VAL A 179 -9.05 -11.01 -4.99
C VAL A 179 -7.79 -11.74 -4.53
N ASP A 180 -7.39 -12.76 -5.29
CA ASP A 180 -6.04 -13.27 -5.24
C ASP A 180 -5.16 -12.15 -5.75
N ALA A 181 -4.34 -11.64 -4.84
CA ALA A 181 -3.32 -10.66 -5.12
C ALA A 181 -2.31 -11.25 -6.11
N ILE A 182 -2.56 -11.16 -7.41
CA ILE A 182 -1.63 -11.11 -8.55
C ILE A 182 -2.48 -10.73 -9.80
N PRO A 183 -2.21 -9.62 -10.50
CA PRO A 183 -2.79 -9.39 -11.82
C PRO A 183 -2.06 -10.26 -12.85
N GLU A 184 -2.38 -11.55 -12.89
CA GLU A 184 -1.83 -12.45 -13.91
C GLU A 184 -2.79 -12.55 -15.09
N GLN A 185 -2.19 -12.36 -16.27
CA GLN A 185 -2.74 -12.51 -17.63
C GLN A 185 -3.46 -11.29 -18.21
N TRP A 186 -2.71 -10.19 -18.33
CA TRP A 186 -2.81 -9.31 -19.49
C TRP A 186 -1.82 -9.75 -20.58
N PRO A 187 -2.18 -9.66 -21.87
CA PRO A 187 -1.24 -9.88 -22.96
C PRO A 187 -0.12 -8.84 -22.89
N ILE A 188 1.13 -9.30 -22.90
CA ILE A 188 2.32 -8.44 -22.95
C ILE A 188 2.35 -7.75 -24.32
N LEU A 189 2.34 -6.42 -24.31
CA LEU A 189 2.51 -5.60 -25.52
C LEU A 189 3.89 -5.87 -26.14
N GLY A 190 3.91 -6.68 -27.20
CA GLY A 190 5.13 -6.96 -27.98
C GLY A 190 5.21 -8.35 -28.62
N GLU A 191 4.36 -9.31 -28.25
CA GLU A 191 4.38 -10.62 -28.92
C GLU A 191 3.59 -10.61 -30.24
N VAL A 192 4.28 -10.95 -31.33
CA VAL A 192 3.67 -11.27 -32.61
C VAL A 192 2.86 -12.55 -32.43
N VAL A 193 1.53 -12.43 -32.44
CA VAL A 193 0.64 -13.59 -32.48
C VAL A 193 0.84 -14.29 -33.83
N THR A 194 1.60 -15.39 -33.84
CA THR A 194 1.60 -16.30 -34.99
C THR A 194 0.25 -17.02 -35.05
N PRO A 195 -0.47 -16.96 -36.18
CA PRO A 195 -1.78 -17.60 -36.30
C PRO A 195 -1.65 -19.13 -36.16
N PRO A 196 -2.67 -19.81 -35.59
CA PRO A 196 -2.70 -21.26 -35.51
C PRO A 196 -2.61 -21.87 -36.90
N LYS A 197 -1.66 -22.79 -37.09
CA LYS A 197 -1.53 -23.57 -38.31
C LYS A 197 -2.72 -24.55 -38.43
N GLY A 198 -3.56 -24.30 -39.43
CA GLY A 198 -4.23 -25.33 -40.22
C GLY A 198 -5.55 -25.88 -39.69
N SER A 199 -6.65 -25.51 -40.35
CA SER A 199 -7.53 -26.51 -40.93
C SER A 199 -8.08 -26.00 -42.28
N LEU A 200 -7.98 -26.87 -43.27
CA LEU A 200 -8.29 -26.63 -44.67
C LEU A 200 -9.81 -26.56 -44.89
N GLY A 201 -10.21 -25.62 -45.76
CA GLY A 201 -11.12 -25.92 -46.86
C GLY A 201 -12.62 -25.68 -46.66
N ARG A 202 -13.09 -24.50 -47.08
CA ARG A 202 -14.20 -24.44 -48.06
C ARG A 202 -14.17 -23.11 -48.81
N THR A 203 -13.74 -23.21 -50.06
CA THR A 203 -13.77 -22.18 -51.09
C THR A 203 -15.19 -21.81 -51.48
N SER A 204 -15.48 -20.52 -51.58
CA SER A 204 -16.35 -20.02 -52.65
C SER A 204 -15.78 -18.71 -53.19
N ASN A 205 -15.65 -18.72 -54.52
CA ASN A 205 -14.94 -17.75 -55.33
C ASN A 205 -15.64 -16.39 -55.36
N ILE A 206 -14.88 -15.30 -55.26
CA ILE A 206 -15.25 -14.05 -55.93
C ILE A 206 -14.05 -13.56 -56.74
N SER A 207 -14.21 -13.68 -58.05
CA SER A 207 -13.27 -13.26 -59.08
C SER A 207 -13.14 -11.74 -59.13
N ARG A 208 -11.92 -11.29 -59.41
CA ARG A 208 -11.58 -9.95 -59.89
C ARG A 208 -12.46 -9.58 -61.10
N VAL A 209 -13.09 -8.41 -61.03
CA VAL A 209 -13.49 -7.66 -62.23
C VAL A 209 -12.91 -6.25 -62.11
N THR A 210 -12.18 -5.91 -63.15
CA THR A 210 -11.48 -4.66 -63.46
C THR A 210 -12.45 -3.52 -63.74
N ASP A 211 -11.91 -2.31 -63.56
CA ASP A 211 -12.38 -1.01 -64.02
C ASP A 211 -13.29 -1.03 -65.26
N GLY A 212 -14.41 -0.34 -65.13
CA GLY A 212 -15.39 -0.10 -66.17
C GLY A 212 -16.38 0.95 -65.71
N THR A 213 -16.04 2.20 -65.96
CA THR A 213 -16.84 3.40 -65.72
C THR A 213 -18.21 3.29 -66.38
N GLN A 214 -19.28 3.25 -65.58
CA GLN A 214 -20.61 3.71 -66.00
C GLN A 214 -21.26 4.48 -64.86
N GLN A 215 -21.43 5.78 -65.09
CA GLN A 215 -22.33 6.64 -64.35
C GLN A 215 -23.74 6.04 -64.40
N LEU A 216 -24.28 5.76 -63.22
CA LEU A 216 -25.72 5.73 -63.01
C LEU A 216 -25.99 6.77 -61.93
N ASP A 217 -26.59 7.87 -62.38
CA ASP A 217 -27.20 8.86 -61.53
C ASP A 217 -28.26 8.17 -60.66
N SER A 218 -27.97 8.09 -59.36
CA SER A 218 -29.00 7.88 -58.34
C SER A 218 -28.89 9.04 -57.36
N ASP A 219 -29.78 10.00 -57.52
CA ASP A 219 -30.10 11.09 -56.60
C ASP A 219 -30.62 10.54 -55.26
N GLY A 220 -29.73 9.96 -54.47
CA GLY A 220 -29.89 9.82 -53.03
C GLY A 220 -28.88 10.76 -52.36
N PRO A 221 -29.23 11.47 -51.28
CA PRO A 221 -28.23 12.21 -50.52
C PRO A 221 -27.10 11.23 -50.17
N PRO A 222 -25.81 11.61 -50.32
CA PRO A 222 -24.72 10.71 -49.98
C PRO A 222 -24.99 10.25 -48.56
N SER A 223 -25.24 8.95 -48.37
CA SER A 223 -25.30 8.37 -47.05
C SER A 223 -23.98 8.74 -46.42
N ALA A 224 -24.01 9.76 -45.55
CA ALA A 224 -22.82 10.30 -44.94
C ALA A 224 -22.32 9.17 -44.05
N VAL A 225 -21.44 8.34 -44.61
CA VAL A 225 -20.81 7.25 -43.87
C VAL A 225 -20.09 7.96 -42.75
N PHE A 226 -20.69 7.91 -41.56
CA PHE A 226 -20.17 8.57 -40.39
C PHE A 226 -18.77 8.01 -40.17
N ALA A 227 -17.76 8.82 -40.50
CA ALA A 227 -16.38 8.39 -40.44
C ALA A 227 -15.98 8.39 -38.97
N MET A 228 -16.43 7.36 -38.24
CA MET A 228 -16.18 7.17 -36.81
C MET A 228 -14.69 7.24 -36.49
N ASN A 229 -13.84 6.79 -37.43
CA ASN A 229 -12.39 6.91 -37.38
C ASN A 229 -11.84 8.34 -37.41
N LYS A 230 -12.62 9.34 -37.81
CA LYS A 230 -12.25 10.77 -37.86
C LYS A 230 -12.77 11.57 -36.66
N LEU A 231 -13.53 10.96 -35.74
CA LEU A 231 -13.99 11.65 -34.53
C LEU A 231 -12.81 12.21 -33.74
N PRO A 232 -12.86 13.43 -33.20
CA PRO A 232 -11.84 13.94 -32.28
C PRO A 232 -11.73 13.09 -31.00
N ASN A 233 -10.56 13.08 -30.35
CA ASN A 233 -10.35 12.29 -29.14
C ASN A 233 -11.27 12.75 -28.00
N GLU A 234 -11.58 14.05 -27.95
CA GLU A 234 -12.47 14.67 -26.97
C GLU A 234 -13.88 14.10 -27.05
N VAL A 235 -14.38 13.86 -28.27
CA VAL A 235 -15.71 13.25 -28.48
C VAL A 235 -15.70 11.78 -28.04
N LEU A 236 -14.64 11.04 -28.35
CA LEU A 236 -14.50 9.66 -27.91
C LEU A 236 -14.37 9.56 -26.38
N LEU A 237 -13.70 10.51 -25.73
CA LEU A 237 -13.63 10.60 -24.28
C LEU A 237 -15.00 10.86 -23.64
N LEU A 238 -15.84 11.72 -24.24
CA LEU A 238 -17.22 11.92 -23.79
C LEU A 238 -18.05 10.64 -23.92
N ILE A 239 -17.89 9.90 -25.02
CA ILE A 239 -18.57 8.59 -25.19
C ILE A 239 -18.08 7.60 -24.13
N ILE A 240 -16.76 7.55 -23.90
CA ILE A 240 -16.14 6.68 -22.89
C ILE A 240 -16.64 7.05 -21.48
N ASP A 241 -16.86 8.32 -21.17
CA ASP A 241 -17.35 8.76 -19.86
C ASP A 241 -18.74 8.17 -19.54
N HIS A 242 -19.57 7.95 -20.56
CA HIS A 242 -20.87 7.29 -20.44
C HIS A 242 -20.79 5.76 -20.34
N LEU A 243 -19.62 5.14 -20.58
CA LEU A 243 -19.43 3.69 -20.39
C LEU A 243 -19.09 3.38 -18.94
N GLU A 244 -20.02 3.58 -18.03
CA GLU A 244 -19.78 3.44 -16.59
C GLU A 244 -19.32 2.02 -16.19
N ASP A 245 -19.88 0.99 -16.82
CA ASP A 245 -19.46 -0.41 -16.63
C ASP A 245 -18.06 -0.67 -17.22
N PHE A 246 -17.14 -1.13 -16.37
CA PHE A 246 -15.78 -1.48 -16.74
C PHE A 246 -15.73 -2.58 -17.83
N LYS A 247 -16.68 -3.52 -17.84
CA LYS A 247 -16.79 -4.55 -18.89
C LYS A 247 -17.09 -3.93 -20.24
N HIS A 248 -17.96 -2.92 -20.30
CA HIS A 248 -18.26 -2.22 -21.55
C HIS A 248 -17.05 -1.44 -22.05
N LEU A 249 -16.35 -0.74 -21.15
CA LEU A 249 -15.12 -0.04 -21.48
C LEU A 249 -14.05 -0.98 -22.05
N THR A 250 -13.79 -2.10 -21.37
CA THR A 250 -12.79 -3.09 -21.80
C THR A 250 -13.17 -3.79 -23.10
N THR A 251 -14.46 -4.12 -23.28
CA THR A 251 -14.97 -4.68 -24.54
C THR A 251 -14.79 -3.68 -25.69
N PHE A 252 -15.10 -2.40 -25.47
CA PHE A 252 -14.95 -1.37 -26.49
C PHE A 252 -13.48 -1.11 -26.86
N ALA A 253 -12.60 -1.04 -25.85
CA ALA A 253 -11.17 -0.92 -26.05
C ALA A 253 -10.58 -2.12 -26.80
N SER A 254 -11.04 -3.33 -26.50
CA SER A 254 -10.60 -4.56 -27.17
C SER A 254 -11.07 -4.63 -28.63
N ALA A 255 -12.28 -4.14 -28.91
CA ALA A 255 -12.85 -4.12 -30.25
C ALA A 255 -12.22 -3.04 -31.15
N TRP A 256 -11.70 -1.94 -30.59
CA TRP A 256 -11.17 -0.82 -31.36
C TRP A 256 -9.82 -0.30 -30.83
N PRO A 257 -8.70 -0.56 -31.53
CA PRO A 257 -7.36 -0.15 -31.08
C PRO A 257 -7.20 1.34 -30.79
N ARG A 258 -7.93 2.21 -31.49
CA ARG A 258 -7.91 3.66 -31.24
C ARG A 258 -8.48 3.99 -29.85
N VAL A 259 -9.56 3.33 -29.45
CA VAL A 259 -10.14 3.49 -28.11
C VAL A 259 -9.20 2.93 -27.05
N SER A 260 -8.57 1.78 -27.30
CA SER A 260 -7.53 1.26 -26.40
C SER A 260 -6.41 2.28 -26.18
N ALA A 261 -5.93 2.92 -27.26
CA ALA A 261 -4.95 3.99 -27.18
C ALA A 261 -5.47 5.18 -26.38
N ILE A 262 -6.71 5.64 -26.57
CA ILE A 262 -7.30 6.76 -25.82
C ILE A 262 -7.46 6.41 -24.32
N VAL A 263 -7.99 5.24 -24.00
CA VAL A 263 -8.16 4.77 -22.60
C VAL A 263 -6.82 4.79 -21.86
N ARG A 264 -5.76 4.32 -22.53
CA ARG A 264 -4.39 4.36 -22.01
C ARG A 264 -3.82 5.77 -21.99
N ASP A 265 -3.97 6.53 -23.08
CA ASP A 265 -3.26 7.77 -23.31
C ASP A 265 -3.77 8.91 -22.43
N PHE A 266 -5.05 8.85 -22.05
CA PHE A 266 -5.72 9.77 -21.14
C PHE A 266 -5.94 9.18 -19.74
N ASP A 267 -5.32 8.04 -19.41
CA ASP A 267 -5.40 7.38 -18.10
C ASP A 267 -6.84 7.21 -17.58
N VAL A 268 -7.78 6.83 -18.46
CA VAL A 268 -9.23 6.80 -18.15
C VAL A 268 -9.55 5.92 -16.94
N VAL A 269 -8.94 4.73 -16.87
CA VAL A 269 -9.16 3.79 -15.76
C VAL A 269 -8.74 4.42 -14.43
N ARG A 270 -7.53 5.01 -14.39
CA ARG A 270 -7.02 5.71 -13.20
C ARG A 270 -7.94 6.85 -12.80
N GLN A 271 -8.41 7.66 -13.75
CA GLN A 271 -9.32 8.77 -13.43
C GLN A 271 -10.61 8.32 -12.74
N ARG A 272 -11.11 7.11 -13.05
CA ARG A 272 -12.27 6.51 -12.37
C ARG A 272 -11.94 5.97 -10.97
N GLU A 273 -10.71 5.50 -10.76
CA GLU A 273 -10.23 5.02 -9.46
C GLU A 273 -9.96 6.16 -8.47
N LEU A 274 -9.72 7.38 -8.95
CA LEU A 274 -9.45 8.57 -8.14
C LEU A 274 -10.72 9.13 -7.50
N GLN A 275 -11.29 8.39 -6.56
CA GLN A 275 -12.50 8.71 -5.83
C GLN A 275 -12.38 8.45 -4.32
N CYS A 276 -13.19 9.16 -3.54
CA CYS A 276 -13.32 8.93 -2.10
C CYS A 276 -13.85 7.52 -1.84
N PHE A 277 -13.15 6.70 -1.05
CA PHE A 277 -13.60 5.34 -0.77
C PHE A 277 -14.97 5.31 -0.09
N CYS A 278 -15.25 6.27 0.81
CA CYS A 278 -16.49 6.35 1.59
C CYS A 278 -17.66 6.93 0.79
N LEU A 279 -17.47 8.10 0.15
CA LEU A 279 -18.54 8.82 -0.54
C LEU A 279 -18.66 8.54 -2.04
N LYS A 280 -17.71 7.80 -2.63
CA LYS A 280 -17.61 7.50 -4.07
C LYS A 280 -17.56 8.73 -4.98
N GLN A 281 -17.21 9.89 -4.41
CA GLN A 281 -17.03 11.13 -5.16
C GLN A 281 -15.64 11.20 -5.78
N GLY A 282 -15.58 11.40 -7.10
CA GLY A 282 -14.34 11.57 -7.86
C GLY A 282 -13.58 12.87 -7.54
N TYR A 283 -12.30 12.91 -7.89
CA TYR A 283 -11.42 14.07 -7.67
C TYR A 283 -11.88 15.35 -8.40
N GLN A 284 -12.69 15.22 -9.45
CA GLN A 284 -13.22 16.35 -10.20
C GLN A 284 -14.21 17.17 -9.36
N SER A 285 -15.01 16.52 -8.51
CA SER A 285 -16.03 17.14 -7.67
C SER A 285 -15.57 17.33 -6.22
N ALA A 286 -14.89 16.34 -5.63
CA ALA A 286 -14.46 16.35 -4.24
C ALA A 286 -13.00 16.79 -4.03
N GLY A 287 -12.73 17.40 -2.87
CA GLY A 287 -11.37 17.61 -2.39
C GLY A 287 -10.85 16.32 -1.75
N LEU A 288 -9.89 15.66 -2.39
CA LEU A 288 -9.37 14.35 -1.99
C LEU A 288 -8.00 14.46 -1.32
N GLY A 289 -7.76 13.56 -0.37
CA GLY A 289 -6.54 13.42 0.39
C GLY A 289 -6.49 12.01 0.99
N VAL A 290 -5.63 11.81 1.99
CA VAL A 290 -5.46 10.52 2.67
C VAL A 290 -5.50 10.68 4.18
N GLY A 291 -5.99 9.66 4.88
CA GLY A 291 -5.91 9.58 6.33
C GLY A 291 -4.46 9.36 6.79
N VAL A 292 -4.01 10.10 7.81
CA VAL A 292 -2.65 10.00 8.37
C VAL A 292 -2.71 9.82 9.89
N ASP A 293 -1.99 8.82 10.39
CA ASP A 293 -1.76 8.53 11.79
C ASP A 293 -0.36 9.02 12.20
N VAL A 294 -0.24 9.58 13.40
CA VAL A 294 1.06 9.97 13.97
C VAL A 294 1.25 9.24 15.30
N ASN A 295 2.20 8.30 15.32
CA ASN A 295 2.49 7.50 16.50
C ASN A 295 3.96 7.63 16.89
N ARG A 296 4.23 8.17 18.08
CA ARG A 296 5.60 8.39 18.61
C ARG A 296 6.51 9.14 17.63
N GLY A 297 5.95 10.07 16.86
CA GLY A 297 6.65 10.87 15.86
C GLY A 297 6.88 10.20 14.51
N GLN A 298 6.37 8.98 14.31
CA GLN A 298 6.33 8.31 13.00
C GLN A 298 4.99 8.55 12.32
N LEU A 299 5.00 8.80 11.02
CA LEU A 299 3.79 8.98 10.21
C LEU A 299 3.42 7.70 9.47
N SER A 300 2.13 7.38 9.49
CA SER A 300 1.56 6.29 8.71
C SER A 300 0.25 6.65 8.02
N SER A 301 -0.06 5.94 6.94
CA SER A 301 -1.27 6.09 6.13
C SER A 301 -1.42 4.82 5.31
N GLU A 302 -2.64 4.41 4.98
CA GLU A 302 -2.93 3.35 4.01
C GLU A 302 -3.11 3.89 2.58
N PHE A 303 -2.96 5.21 2.37
CA PHE A 303 -3.10 5.88 1.08
C PHE A 303 -4.41 5.63 0.34
N GLU A 304 -5.46 5.35 1.09
CA GLU A 304 -6.82 5.25 0.58
C GLU A 304 -7.41 6.66 0.47
N LEU A 305 -7.90 7.00 -0.73
CA LEU A 305 -8.42 8.33 -1.00
C LEU A 305 -9.69 8.60 -0.21
N LEU A 306 -9.66 9.68 0.57
CA LEU A 306 -10.76 10.14 1.41
C LEU A 306 -11.04 11.60 1.07
N SER A 307 -12.31 11.93 0.84
CA SER A 307 -12.74 13.32 0.65
C SER A 307 -12.66 14.11 1.95
N ARG A 308 -12.35 15.40 1.86
CA ARG A 308 -12.39 16.37 2.97
C ARG A 308 -13.75 16.36 3.68
N GLN A 309 -14.86 16.26 2.94
CA GLN A 309 -16.21 16.19 3.51
C GLN A 309 -16.40 14.95 4.38
N ALA A 310 -16.11 13.75 3.85
CA ALA A 310 -16.18 12.52 4.65
C ALA A 310 -15.31 12.59 5.92
N TYR A 311 -14.11 13.15 5.83
CA TYR A 311 -13.25 13.33 7.00
C TYR A 311 -13.82 14.33 8.03
N ARG A 312 -14.30 15.50 7.60
CA ARG A 312 -14.74 16.57 8.53
C ARG A 312 -16.18 16.40 9.01
N GLU A 313 -17.09 16.06 8.11
CA GLU A 313 -18.54 16.08 8.34
C GLU A 313 -19.07 14.70 8.78
N LEU A 314 -18.55 13.61 8.20
CA LEU A 314 -18.88 12.24 8.63
C LEU A 314 -17.91 11.68 9.68
N SER A 315 -16.90 12.46 10.08
CA SER A 315 -15.92 12.04 11.09
C SER A 315 -15.23 10.69 10.78
N VAL A 316 -14.98 10.38 9.50
CA VAL A 316 -14.27 9.14 9.14
C VAL A 316 -12.85 9.16 9.70
N ARG A 317 -12.49 8.15 10.51
CA ARG A 317 -11.19 8.01 11.18
C ARG A 317 -10.56 6.62 11.02
N TRP A 318 -11.14 5.79 10.17
CA TRP A 318 -10.70 4.42 9.94
C TRP A 318 -10.52 4.19 8.44
N SER A 319 -9.44 3.51 8.09
CA SER A 319 -9.16 3.04 6.74
C SER A 319 -10.11 1.88 6.38
N ILE A 320 -10.14 1.48 5.12
CA ILE A 320 -10.86 0.30 4.62
C ILE A 320 -10.43 -0.95 5.38
N HIS A 321 -9.15 -1.03 5.74
CA HIS A 321 -8.55 -2.12 6.51
C HIS A 321 -8.61 -1.92 8.03
N HIS A 322 -9.51 -1.07 8.53
CA HIS A 322 -9.70 -0.76 9.95
C HIS A 322 -8.41 -0.27 10.65
N VAL A 323 -7.56 0.45 9.92
CA VAL A 323 -6.41 1.15 10.50
C VAL A 323 -6.86 2.56 10.92
N PRO A 324 -6.72 2.93 12.20
CA PRO A 324 -7.13 4.24 12.66
C PRO A 324 -6.16 5.32 12.16
N PHE A 325 -6.69 6.51 11.90
CA PHE A 325 -5.91 7.72 11.62
C PHE A 325 -6.56 8.94 12.25
N GLN A 326 -5.77 9.97 12.58
CA GLN A 326 -6.28 11.18 13.25
C GLN A 326 -6.38 12.38 12.31
N TYR A 327 -5.54 12.43 11.27
CA TYR A 327 -5.36 13.61 10.43
C TYR A 327 -5.72 13.31 8.98
N TRP A 328 -5.95 14.36 8.21
CA TRP A 328 -6.22 14.27 6.77
C TRP A 328 -5.22 15.13 6.00
N LEU A 329 -4.45 14.50 5.12
CA LEU A 329 -3.45 15.13 4.28
C LEU A 329 -4.03 15.37 2.87
N PRO A 330 -4.21 16.62 2.42
CA PRO A 330 -4.58 16.87 1.03
C PRO A 330 -3.49 16.39 0.08
N LEU A 331 -3.88 15.74 -1.02
CA LEU A 331 -2.96 15.28 -2.05
C LEU A 331 -3.12 16.11 -3.34
N PRO A 332 -2.04 16.45 -4.05
CA PRO A 332 -2.14 16.94 -5.41
C PRO A 332 -2.51 15.78 -6.35
N ILE A 333 -3.65 15.92 -7.03
CA ILE A 333 -4.10 14.99 -8.07
C ILE A 333 -3.92 15.67 -9.43
N SER A 334 -4.82 16.60 -9.77
CA SER A 334 -4.68 17.47 -10.94
C SER A 334 -4.44 18.92 -10.53
N ARG A 335 -4.04 19.79 -11.46
CA ARG A 335 -3.83 21.23 -11.17
C ARG A 335 -5.10 21.88 -10.60
N ARG A 336 -6.25 21.57 -11.19
CA ARG A 336 -7.56 22.09 -10.74
C ARG A 336 -7.90 21.58 -9.34
N HIS A 337 -7.66 20.30 -9.08
CA HIS A 337 -7.93 19.70 -7.76
C HIS A 337 -6.99 20.26 -6.69
N TRP A 338 -5.68 20.36 -6.98
CA TRP A 338 -4.70 20.93 -6.05
C TRP A 338 -5.07 22.37 -5.66
N GLY A 339 -5.54 23.17 -6.62
CA GLY A 339 -6.06 24.52 -6.35
C GLY A 339 -7.19 24.56 -5.31
N LYS A 340 -8.01 23.50 -5.19
CA LYS A 340 -9.10 23.40 -4.21
C LYS A 340 -8.63 23.00 -2.80
N VAL A 341 -7.58 22.16 -2.71
CA VAL A 341 -7.21 21.50 -1.44
C VAL A 341 -5.88 21.99 -0.85
N LYS A 342 -5.06 22.71 -1.61
CA LYS A 342 -3.73 23.15 -1.12
C LYS A 342 -3.79 24.02 0.14
N GLY A 343 -4.87 24.77 0.33
CA GLY A 343 -5.08 25.60 1.52
C GLY A 343 -5.21 24.76 2.81
N ASP A 344 -5.77 23.56 2.72
CA ASP A 344 -5.95 22.66 3.88
C ASP A 344 -4.61 22.10 4.39
N LEU A 345 -3.54 22.21 3.60
CA LEU A 345 -2.23 21.71 4.01
C LEU A 345 -1.69 22.48 5.22
N LYS A 346 -2.04 23.76 5.37
CA LYS A 346 -1.66 24.54 6.55
C LYS A 346 -2.25 23.92 7.82
N ASP A 347 -3.55 23.62 7.81
CA ASP A 347 -4.24 23.00 8.94
C ASP A 347 -3.59 21.66 9.32
N PHE A 348 -3.26 20.84 8.32
CA PHE A 348 -2.55 19.58 8.53
C PHE A 348 -1.19 19.81 9.19
N LYS A 349 -0.38 20.74 8.66
CA LYS A 349 0.96 21.04 9.20
C LYS A 349 0.88 21.51 10.65
N ASP A 350 -0.06 22.40 10.96
CA ASP A 350 -0.21 22.98 12.30
C ASP A 350 -0.58 21.90 13.33
N GLN A 351 -1.38 20.91 12.93
CA GLN A 351 -1.76 19.78 13.78
C GLN A 351 -0.64 18.74 13.94
N VAL A 352 0.14 18.49 12.90
CA VAL A 352 1.07 17.35 12.85
C VAL A 352 2.50 17.72 13.27
N ASN A 353 2.97 18.93 12.94
CA ASN A 353 4.33 19.38 13.26
C ASN A 353 4.70 19.27 14.75
N PRO A 354 3.80 19.56 15.73
CA PRO A 354 4.12 19.41 17.15
C PRO A 354 4.42 17.96 17.57
N HIS A 355 3.95 16.98 16.82
CA HIS A 355 4.08 15.55 17.14
C HIS A 355 5.27 14.88 16.44
N ILE A 356 5.87 15.54 15.45
CA ILE A 356 7.00 14.99 14.70
C ILE A 356 8.32 15.55 15.23
N LYS A 357 9.25 14.65 15.55
CA LYS A 357 10.65 15.01 15.75
C LYS A 357 11.35 15.04 14.40
N SER A 358 11.82 16.20 13.96
CA SER A 358 12.54 16.34 12.70
C SER A 358 13.79 17.20 12.88
N ALA A 359 14.88 16.79 12.22
CA ALA A 359 16.14 17.52 12.18
C ALA A 359 16.16 18.65 11.14
N THR A 360 15.14 18.75 10.28
CA THR A 360 15.08 19.75 9.21
C THR A 360 14.18 20.91 9.61
N ASN A 361 14.69 22.14 9.56
CA ASN A 361 13.91 23.37 9.80
C ASN A 361 13.24 23.88 8.51
N SER A 362 12.56 22.96 7.80
CA SER A 362 11.93 23.21 6.50
C SER A 362 10.41 23.21 6.60
N ASP A 363 9.75 23.98 5.72
CA ASP A 363 8.31 23.90 5.48
C ASP A 363 7.86 22.55 4.92
N ALA A 364 8.80 21.75 4.42
CA ALA A 364 8.60 20.37 3.96
C ALA A 364 9.03 19.31 5.00
N ARG A 365 9.39 19.70 6.23
CA ARG A 365 9.97 18.77 7.23
C ARG A 365 9.12 17.51 7.47
N PHE A 366 7.80 17.66 7.49
CA PHE A 366 6.87 16.56 7.72
C PHE A 366 6.88 15.57 6.55
N LEU A 367 7.06 16.03 5.31
CA LEU A 367 7.20 15.15 4.14
C LEU A 367 8.51 14.40 4.16
N PHE A 368 9.60 15.05 4.58
CA PHE A 368 10.88 14.38 4.73
C PHE A 368 10.78 13.23 5.75
N THR A 369 10.14 13.48 6.90
CA THR A 369 9.86 12.41 7.86
C THR A 369 8.92 11.36 7.28
N PHE A 370 7.81 11.76 6.67
CA PHE A 370 6.78 10.83 6.21
C PHE A 370 7.28 9.93 5.07
N MET A 371 7.96 10.51 4.08
CA MET A 371 8.56 9.74 2.99
C MET A 371 9.64 8.79 3.54
N ASN A 372 10.43 9.20 4.53
CA ASN A 372 11.41 8.32 5.17
C ASN A 372 10.74 7.14 5.89
N ASP A 373 9.67 7.39 6.65
CA ASP A 373 8.93 6.35 7.37
C ASP A 373 8.27 5.35 6.42
N ILE A 374 7.81 5.79 5.24
CA ILE A 374 7.29 4.91 4.20
C ILE A 374 8.40 4.04 3.61
N VAL A 375 9.57 4.62 3.29
CA VAL A 375 10.72 3.86 2.77
C VAL A 375 11.15 2.77 3.76
N VAL A 376 11.17 3.09 5.06
CA VAL A 376 11.48 2.10 6.10
C VAL A 376 10.46 0.96 6.08
N ARG A 377 9.15 1.26 6.10
CA ARG A 377 8.09 0.25 6.11
C ARG A 377 8.04 -0.62 4.85
N LEU A 378 8.25 -0.03 3.67
CA LEU A 378 8.33 -0.75 2.39
C LEU A 378 9.44 -1.81 2.37
N ASN A 379 10.47 -1.64 3.20
CA ASN A 379 11.63 -2.52 3.30
C ASN A 379 11.60 -3.40 4.56
N GLU A 380 10.55 -3.34 5.37
CA GLU A 380 10.34 -4.28 6.47
C GLU A 380 9.94 -5.64 5.91
N VAL A 381 10.63 -6.69 6.33
CA VAL A 381 10.21 -8.07 6.02
C VAL A 381 9.11 -8.41 7.02
N ALA A 382 7.89 -8.65 6.54
CA ALA A 382 6.82 -9.15 7.39
C ALA A 382 7.31 -10.42 8.11
N VAL A 383 7.41 -10.35 9.44
CA VAL A 383 7.70 -11.54 10.23
C VAL A 383 6.38 -12.29 10.32
N ASP A 384 6.27 -13.35 9.54
CA ASP A 384 5.15 -14.27 9.65
C ASP A 384 5.34 -15.09 10.93
N THR A 385 5.03 -14.47 12.07
CA THR A 385 4.86 -15.20 13.32
C THR A 385 3.55 -15.98 13.16
N GLY A 386 3.63 -17.19 12.61
CA GLY A 386 2.51 -18.13 12.36
C GLY A 386 1.84 -18.63 13.65
N TYR A 387 1.47 -17.70 14.52
CA TYR A 387 0.75 -17.96 15.76
C TYR A 387 -0.51 -17.10 15.74
N GLU A 388 -1.56 -17.65 15.14
CA GLU A 388 -2.93 -17.16 15.26
C GLU A 388 -3.42 -17.48 16.67
N ILE A 389 -3.25 -16.56 17.61
CA ILE A 389 -4.03 -16.57 18.86
C ILE A 389 -4.92 -15.34 18.88
N GLY A 390 -6.22 -15.57 18.67
CA GLY A 390 -7.33 -14.83 19.28
C GLY A 390 -7.71 -13.47 18.67
N ARG A 391 -8.93 -13.41 18.10
CA ARG A 391 -9.91 -12.29 17.94
C ARG A 391 -9.45 -10.84 17.70
N HIS A 392 -8.19 -10.61 17.37
CA HIS A 392 -7.70 -9.35 16.83
C HIS A 392 -6.95 -9.70 15.57
N ALA A 393 -7.67 -9.65 14.44
CA ALA A 393 -7.07 -9.74 13.12
C ALA A 393 -5.81 -8.85 13.11
N LYS A 394 -4.64 -9.44 12.83
CA LYS A 394 -3.42 -8.68 12.55
C LYS A 394 -3.82 -7.58 11.56
N LYS A 395 -3.65 -6.31 11.94
CA LYS A 395 -3.95 -5.16 11.08
C LYS A 395 -3.25 -5.38 9.73
N LYS A 396 -4.03 -5.70 8.69
CA LYS A 396 -3.53 -5.97 7.33
C LYS A 396 -3.18 -4.62 6.69
N SER A 397 -2.03 -4.06 7.02
CA SER A 397 -1.52 -2.89 6.31
C SER A 397 -1.04 -3.31 4.92
N THR A 398 -1.50 -2.62 3.89
CA THR A 398 -1.18 -2.96 2.48
C THR A 398 0.19 -2.44 2.03
N LEU A 399 0.88 -1.70 2.89
CA LEU A 399 2.14 -1.01 2.58
C LEU A 399 3.38 -1.67 3.19
N LEU A 400 3.24 -2.85 3.79
CA LEU A 400 4.36 -3.62 4.34
C LEU A 400 5.24 -4.25 3.24
N HIS A 401 4.76 -4.24 1.99
CA HIS A 401 5.48 -4.79 0.84
C HIS A 401 5.52 -3.80 -0.31
N ALA A 402 6.60 -3.85 -1.09
CA ALA A 402 6.76 -3.10 -2.33
C ALA A 402 5.83 -3.62 -3.44
N SER A 403 4.53 -3.39 -3.28
CA SER A 403 3.49 -3.58 -4.30
C SER A 403 3.41 -2.36 -5.22
N GLU A 404 2.79 -2.50 -6.39
CA GLU A 404 2.56 -1.38 -7.29
C GLU A 404 1.80 -0.24 -6.60
N LYS A 405 0.73 -0.58 -5.85
CA LYS A 405 -0.05 0.39 -5.06
C LYS A 405 0.80 1.13 -4.04
N ALA A 406 1.76 0.46 -3.40
CA ALA A 406 2.64 1.09 -2.43
C ALA A 406 3.66 2.03 -3.11
N ILE A 407 4.11 1.69 -4.32
CA ILE A 407 4.94 2.60 -5.14
C ILE A 407 4.13 3.83 -5.59
N GLU A 408 2.91 3.65 -6.06
CA GLU A 408 2.02 4.77 -6.42
C GLU A 408 1.78 5.71 -5.23
N SER A 409 1.56 5.14 -4.04
CA SER A 409 1.41 5.88 -2.79
C SER A 409 2.63 6.76 -2.50
N TYR A 410 3.84 6.25 -2.73
CA TYR A 410 5.07 7.01 -2.57
C TYR A 410 5.21 8.12 -3.63
N PHE A 411 4.73 7.89 -4.87
CA PHE A 411 4.64 8.93 -5.90
C PHE A 411 3.68 10.06 -5.52
N HIS A 412 2.58 9.78 -4.81
CA HIS A 412 1.70 10.84 -4.29
C HIS A 412 2.42 11.76 -3.28
N LEU A 413 3.25 11.20 -2.40
CA LEU A 413 4.07 12.02 -1.49
C LEU A 413 5.14 12.81 -2.25
N PHE A 414 5.79 12.19 -3.24
CA PHE A 414 6.74 12.88 -4.11
C PHE A 414 6.08 14.03 -4.87
N HIS A 415 4.86 13.83 -5.39
CA HIS A 415 4.10 14.89 -6.06
C HIS A 415 3.82 16.06 -5.11
N LEU A 416 3.39 15.79 -3.88
CA LEU A 416 3.21 16.81 -2.86
C LEU A 416 4.52 17.55 -2.51
N LEU A 417 5.63 16.83 -2.41
CA LEU A 417 6.94 17.41 -2.18
C LEU A 417 7.36 18.34 -3.32
N VAL A 418 7.17 17.92 -4.57
CA VAL A 418 7.47 18.75 -5.75
C VAL A 418 6.57 19.97 -5.82
N CYS A 419 5.27 19.84 -5.55
CA CYS A 419 4.36 21.00 -5.47
C CYS A 419 4.87 22.01 -4.45
N LEU A 420 5.18 21.58 -3.22
CA LEU A 420 5.74 22.46 -2.18
C LEU A 420 7.08 23.09 -2.60
N ALA A 421 7.97 22.32 -3.21
CA ALA A 421 9.27 22.82 -3.65
C ALA A 421 9.16 23.88 -4.76
N THR A 422 8.19 23.73 -5.68
CA THR A 422 7.96 24.72 -6.75
C THR A 422 7.18 25.95 -6.29
N GLU A 423 6.35 25.82 -5.25
CA GLU A 423 5.58 26.95 -4.69
C GLU A 423 6.40 27.75 -3.65
N ASN A 424 7.40 27.13 -3.03
CA ASN A 424 8.28 27.76 -2.05
C ASN A 424 9.76 27.46 -2.35
N PRO A 425 10.48 28.39 -3.01
CA PRO A 425 11.90 28.21 -3.37
C PRO A 425 12.83 27.92 -2.18
N SER A 426 12.46 28.33 -0.96
CA SER A 426 13.28 28.07 0.24
C SER A 426 13.42 26.57 0.52
N VAL A 427 12.47 25.74 0.10
CA VAL A 427 12.52 24.28 0.27
C VAL A 427 13.65 23.68 -0.58
N VAL A 428 13.80 24.13 -1.83
CA VAL A 428 14.89 23.72 -2.73
C VAL A 428 16.23 24.25 -2.23
N GLN A 429 16.28 25.52 -1.79
CA GLN A 429 17.50 26.12 -1.24
C GLN A 429 18.01 25.34 -0.01
N GLN A 430 17.12 24.92 0.88
CA GLN A 430 17.49 24.10 2.03
C GLN A 430 17.98 22.70 1.63
N ALA A 431 17.34 22.07 0.64
CA ALA A 431 17.80 20.79 0.09
C ALA A 431 19.21 20.92 -0.52
N ASN A 432 19.45 21.97 -1.30
CA ASN A 432 20.75 22.28 -1.89
C ASN A 432 21.82 22.50 -0.80
N GLN A 433 21.50 23.32 0.21
CA GLN A 433 22.42 23.61 1.31
C GLN A 433 22.78 22.36 2.10
N LEU A 434 21.81 21.47 2.36
CA LEU A 434 22.04 20.21 3.05
C LEU A 434 23.02 19.32 2.28
N LEU A 435 22.82 19.17 0.97
CA LEU A 435 23.68 18.34 0.11
C LEU A 435 25.07 18.93 -0.09
N GLN A 436 25.18 20.24 -0.29
CA GLN A 436 26.46 20.93 -0.41
C GLN A 436 27.28 20.84 0.88
N ASN A 437 26.65 21.02 2.05
CA ASN A 437 27.31 20.83 3.35
C ASN A 437 27.81 19.38 3.49
N PHE A 438 26.99 18.41 3.12
CA PHE A 438 27.36 17.00 3.19
C PHE A 438 28.55 16.68 2.25
N ALA A 439 28.52 17.20 1.03
CA ALA A 439 29.62 17.09 0.06
C ALA A 439 30.91 17.76 0.56
N ALA A 440 30.79 18.87 1.29
CA ALA A 440 31.90 19.60 1.91
C ALA A 440 32.44 18.94 3.20
N GLY A 441 31.96 17.73 3.56
CA GLY A 441 32.47 16.97 4.70
C GLY A 441 31.69 17.12 6.01
N LYS A 442 30.63 17.95 6.04
CA LYS A 442 29.72 18.09 7.20
C LYS A 442 28.72 16.93 7.24
N GLN A 443 29.24 15.72 7.44
CA GLN A 443 28.53 14.45 7.25
C GLN A 443 28.07 13.81 8.56
N SER A 444 28.51 14.34 9.69
CA SER A 444 28.32 13.69 10.99
C SER A 444 26.86 13.73 11.46
N LYS A 445 26.49 12.96 12.49
CA LYS A 445 25.15 13.05 13.13
C LYS A 445 24.83 14.43 13.70
N THR A 446 25.81 15.27 13.99
CA THR A 446 25.53 16.65 14.43
C THR A 446 25.18 17.54 13.25
N ASP A 447 25.87 17.36 12.12
CA ASP A 447 25.68 18.19 10.92
C ASP A 447 24.52 17.73 10.04
N CYS A 448 24.34 16.41 9.92
CA CYS A 448 23.31 15.74 9.14
C CYS A 448 22.66 14.64 9.99
N PRO A 449 21.73 14.96 10.89
CA PRO A 449 21.23 14.00 11.87
C PRO A 449 20.50 12.80 11.25
N ASN A 450 19.80 13.00 10.11
CA ASN A 450 19.04 11.96 9.42
C ASN A 450 19.46 11.86 7.95
N LEU A 451 20.07 10.72 7.57
CA LEU A 451 20.47 10.47 6.17
C LEU A 451 19.28 10.22 5.25
N GLY A 452 18.12 9.79 5.75
CA GLY A 452 16.91 9.64 4.93
C GLY A 452 16.39 10.97 4.44
N HIS A 453 16.48 11.99 5.30
CA HIS A 453 16.17 13.36 4.91
C HIS A 453 17.13 13.87 3.83
N LEU A 454 18.42 13.48 3.89
CA LEU A 454 19.39 13.75 2.82
C LEU A 454 18.99 13.06 1.51
N LEU A 455 18.56 11.79 1.56
CA LEU A 455 18.12 11.04 0.37
C LEU A 455 16.85 11.62 -0.26
N ILE A 456 15.93 12.15 0.54
CA ILE A 456 14.72 12.83 0.05
C ILE A 456 15.08 14.21 -0.53
N ALA A 457 16.06 14.91 0.05
CA ALA A 457 16.56 16.17 -0.51
C ALA A 457 17.06 16.00 -1.94
N LEU A 458 17.69 14.86 -2.27
CA LEU A 458 18.14 14.53 -3.63
C LEU A 458 17.02 14.55 -4.67
N LEU A 459 15.76 14.34 -4.27
CA LEU A 459 14.63 14.33 -5.20
C LEU A 459 14.31 15.73 -5.73
N ILE A 460 14.60 16.77 -4.94
CA ILE A 460 14.24 18.16 -5.24
C ILE A 460 15.43 19.12 -5.34
N SER A 461 16.65 18.68 -5.06
CA SER A 461 17.83 19.54 -5.16
C SER A 461 18.25 19.81 -6.61
N ASP A 462 18.98 20.88 -6.84
CA ASP A 462 19.69 21.15 -8.11
C ASP A 462 21.13 20.66 -8.08
N VAL A 463 21.59 20.17 -6.93
CA VAL A 463 22.94 19.62 -6.75
C VAL A 463 23.07 18.31 -7.52
N GLU A 464 24.07 18.23 -8.40
CA GLU A 464 24.37 17.03 -9.15
C GLU A 464 24.82 15.88 -8.24
N VAL A 465 24.26 14.68 -8.47
CA VAL A 465 24.62 13.46 -7.75
C VAL A 465 25.87 12.86 -8.35
N THR A 466 27.02 13.33 -7.86
CA THR A 466 28.34 12.82 -8.29
C THR A 466 28.68 11.50 -7.59
N GLU A 467 29.57 10.71 -8.21
CA GLU A 467 30.07 9.47 -7.59
C GLU A 467 30.76 9.74 -6.24
N ALA A 468 31.39 10.91 -6.06
CA ALA A 468 32.01 11.32 -4.80
C ALA A 468 30.98 11.57 -3.68
N LEU A 469 29.85 12.20 -4.02
CA LEU A 469 28.74 12.38 -3.08
C LEU A 469 28.13 11.03 -2.69
N THR A 470 27.87 10.15 -3.67
CA THR A 470 27.36 8.79 -3.41
C THR A 470 28.31 8.01 -2.50
N LYS A 471 29.62 8.02 -2.78
CA LYS A 471 30.63 7.37 -1.91
C LYS A 471 30.59 7.92 -0.50
N SER A 472 30.46 9.24 -0.34
CA SER A 472 30.36 9.89 0.97
C SER A 472 29.11 9.43 1.75
N ILE A 473 27.96 9.35 1.07
CA ILE A 473 26.70 8.86 1.68
C ILE A 473 26.85 7.41 2.12
N VAL A 474 27.40 6.55 1.27
CA VAL A 474 27.62 5.13 1.57
C VAL A 474 28.60 4.96 2.73
N THR A 475 29.75 5.64 2.72
CA THR A 475 30.75 5.54 3.79
C THR A 475 30.20 6.04 5.13
N GLU A 476 29.45 7.14 5.14
CA GLU A 476 28.82 7.64 6.36
C GLU A 476 27.72 6.69 6.85
N ALA A 477 26.92 6.10 5.96
CA ALA A 477 25.91 5.10 6.33
C ALA A 477 26.56 3.85 6.96
N ILE A 478 27.64 3.33 6.37
CA ILE A 478 28.43 2.22 6.95
C ILE A 478 28.94 2.61 8.33
N THR A 479 29.55 3.80 8.44
CA THR A 479 30.10 4.33 9.70
C THR A 479 29.04 4.42 10.79
N ARG A 480 27.83 4.92 10.49
CA ARG A 480 26.72 5.00 11.45
C ARG A 480 26.17 3.64 11.86
N ASN A 481 26.23 2.65 10.97
CA ASN A 481 25.74 1.30 11.24
C ASN A 481 26.70 0.47 12.10
N VAL A 482 27.97 0.87 12.25
CA VAL A 482 28.97 0.12 13.04
C VAL A 482 28.47 -0.23 14.44
N VAL A 483 27.78 0.67 15.15
CA VAL A 483 27.27 0.38 16.51
C VAL A 483 26.30 -0.81 16.53
N TRP A 484 25.42 -0.89 15.54
CA TRP A 484 24.46 -1.98 15.40
C TRP A 484 25.15 -3.25 14.91
N LEU A 485 26.05 -3.11 13.94
CA LEU A 485 26.88 -4.19 13.41
C LEU A 485 27.65 -4.87 14.55
N LEU A 486 28.46 -4.14 15.31
CA LEU A 486 29.29 -4.71 16.38
C LEU A 486 28.44 -5.24 17.54
N ASN A 487 27.26 -4.67 17.82
CA ASN A 487 26.36 -5.22 18.82
C ASN A 487 25.71 -6.56 18.39
N SER A 488 25.63 -6.82 17.09
CA SER A 488 25.15 -8.09 16.52
C SER A 488 26.27 -9.09 16.23
N MET A 489 27.44 -8.60 15.83
CA MET A 489 28.64 -9.35 15.43
C MET A 489 29.88 -8.74 16.11
N PRO A 490 30.04 -8.92 17.44
CA PRO A 490 31.12 -8.30 18.21
C PRO A 490 32.52 -8.66 17.73
N GLU A 491 32.68 -9.81 17.08
CA GLU A 491 33.95 -10.29 16.55
C GLU A 491 34.53 -9.38 15.46
N LEU A 492 33.70 -8.59 14.77
CA LEU A 492 34.16 -7.63 13.76
C LEU A 492 34.88 -6.41 14.36
N SER A 493 34.88 -6.28 15.70
CA SER A 493 35.66 -5.27 16.42
C SER A 493 37.15 -5.58 16.50
N PHE A 494 37.55 -6.82 16.18
CA PHE A 494 38.96 -7.17 16.00
C PHE A 494 39.48 -6.54 14.70
N MET A 495 40.59 -5.81 14.75
CA MET A 495 41.21 -5.19 13.57
C MET A 495 42.27 -6.13 12.97
N GLU A 496 41.85 -7.06 12.12
CA GLU A 496 42.77 -8.03 11.52
C GLU A 496 43.81 -7.37 10.58
N ARG A 497 44.99 -7.99 10.47
CA ARG A 497 46.14 -7.41 9.74
C ARG A 497 46.18 -7.74 8.25
N GLN A 498 45.43 -8.75 7.81
CA GLN A 498 45.40 -9.18 6.42
C GLN A 498 44.97 -8.03 5.51
N SER A 499 45.55 -7.89 4.31
CA SER A 499 45.11 -6.86 3.37
C SER A 499 43.66 -7.06 2.95
N VAL A 500 43.26 -8.31 2.69
CA VAL A 500 41.89 -8.70 2.34
C VAL A 500 41.30 -9.56 3.44
N SER A 501 40.06 -9.27 3.84
CA SER A 501 39.30 -10.06 4.82
C SER A 501 37.93 -10.45 4.23
N PRO A 502 37.81 -11.62 3.59
CA PRO A 502 36.54 -12.09 3.01
C PRO A 502 35.40 -12.12 4.02
N TYR A 503 35.69 -12.56 5.25
CA TYR A 503 34.71 -12.58 6.34
C TYR A 503 34.24 -11.17 6.73
N ARG A 504 35.15 -10.18 6.82
CA ARG A 504 34.72 -8.80 7.14
C ARG A 504 33.82 -8.25 6.03
N LEU A 505 34.16 -8.49 4.77
CA LEU A 505 33.33 -8.09 3.63
C LEU A 505 31.94 -8.72 3.71
N ASP A 506 31.87 -10.04 3.92
CA ASP A 506 30.61 -10.79 4.02
C ASP A 506 29.77 -10.37 5.24
N LYS A 507 30.34 -10.42 6.44
CA LYS A 507 29.60 -10.16 7.69
C LYS A 507 29.24 -8.70 7.87
N THR A 508 30.06 -7.76 7.41
CA THR A 508 29.68 -6.34 7.41
C THR A 508 28.51 -6.08 6.47
N PHE A 509 28.44 -6.79 5.34
CA PHE A 509 27.29 -6.71 4.45
C PHE A 509 26.03 -7.25 5.13
N GLN A 510 26.10 -8.49 5.63
CA GLN A 510 24.99 -9.18 6.29
C GLN A 510 24.43 -8.39 7.47
N GLY A 511 25.30 -7.86 8.34
CA GLY A 511 24.91 -7.11 9.54
C GLY A 511 24.28 -5.74 9.26
N SER A 512 24.37 -5.23 8.04
CA SER A 512 23.80 -3.93 7.63
C SER A 512 22.86 -4.03 6.42
N ARG A 513 22.37 -5.24 6.09
CA ARG A 513 21.58 -5.50 4.89
C ARG A 513 20.34 -4.60 4.73
N THR A 514 19.58 -4.38 5.81
CA THR A 514 18.39 -3.51 5.78
C THR A 514 18.77 -2.08 5.40
N SER A 515 19.86 -1.56 5.98
CA SER A 515 20.40 -0.24 5.67
C SER A 515 20.78 -0.10 4.20
N TYR A 516 21.42 -1.11 3.60
CA TYR A 516 21.79 -1.08 2.18
C TYR A 516 20.58 -1.17 1.24
N ARG A 517 19.54 -1.94 1.61
CA ARG A 517 18.28 -1.99 0.83
C ARG A 517 17.60 -0.63 0.77
N LEU A 518 17.55 0.10 1.89
CA LEU A 518 16.97 1.44 1.96
C LEU A 518 17.73 2.44 1.05
N LEU A 519 19.07 2.35 1.02
CA LEU A 519 19.90 3.16 0.11
C LEU A 519 19.62 2.83 -1.36
N MET A 520 19.60 1.54 -1.72
CA MET A 520 19.35 1.10 -3.09
C MET A 520 17.94 1.48 -3.54
N PHE A 521 16.92 1.31 -2.68
CA PHE A 521 15.56 1.76 -2.96
C PHE A 521 15.51 3.26 -3.24
N SER A 522 16.15 4.05 -2.38
CA SER A 522 16.14 5.52 -2.52
C SER A 522 16.80 5.98 -3.81
N GLU A 523 17.91 5.36 -4.21
CA GLU A 523 18.57 5.65 -5.48
C GLU A 523 17.76 5.17 -6.70
N LEU A 524 17.16 3.98 -6.63
CA LEU A 524 16.28 3.45 -7.67
C LEU A 524 15.06 4.37 -7.88
N PHE A 525 14.42 4.80 -6.80
CA PHE A 525 13.31 5.74 -6.87
C PHE A 525 13.77 7.09 -7.43
N ARG A 526 14.89 7.65 -6.96
CA ARG A 526 15.45 8.91 -7.48
C ARG A 526 15.69 8.83 -9.00
N ARG A 527 16.30 7.76 -9.51
CA ARG A 527 16.50 7.54 -10.95
C ARG A 527 15.19 7.47 -11.73
N THR A 528 14.14 6.93 -11.13
CA THR A 528 12.85 6.76 -11.80
C THR A 528 12.02 8.04 -11.77
N ALA A 529 11.98 8.72 -10.63
CA ALA A 529 11.20 9.94 -10.41
C ALA A 529 11.86 11.18 -11.03
N ARG A 530 13.20 11.27 -10.98
CA ARG A 530 13.98 12.39 -11.53
C ARG A 530 15.34 11.88 -12.06
N PRO A 531 15.38 11.26 -13.24
CA PRO A 531 16.58 10.64 -13.80
C PRO A 531 17.74 11.62 -14.00
N SER A 532 17.42 12.87 -14.34
CA SER A 532 18.40 13.95 -14.53
C SER A 532 17.92 15.25 -13.87
N HIS A 533 18.86 16.02 -13.34
CA HIS A 533 18.62 17.35 -12.78
C HIS A 533 18.45 18.42 -13.87
N GLN A 534 18.70 18.08 -15.14
CA GLN A 534 18.49 18.98 -16.28
C GLN A 534 17.01 19.35 -16.49
N LYS A 535 16.09 18.46 -16.11
CA LYS A 535 14.66 18.74 -16.16
C LYS A 535 14.29 19.65 -14.98
N PRO A 536 13.75 20.86 -15.22
CA PRO A 536 13.31 21.75 -14.14
C PRO A 536 12.22 21.10 -13.29
N LEU A 537 12.21 21.38 -11.99
CA LEU A 537 11.18 20.83 -11.09
C LEU A 537 9.76 21.24 -11.47
N THR A 538 9.58 22.41 -12.08
CA THR A 538 8.28 22.85 -12.61
C THR A 538 7.76 21.92 -13.69
N GLN A 539 8.63 21.44 -14.58
CA GLN A 539 8.25 20.45 -15.59
C GLN A 539 7.95 19.09 -14.96
N VAL A 540 8.75 18.64 -13.98
CA VAL A 540 8.48 17.40 -13.23
C VAL A 540 7.10 17.47 -12.56
N ARG A 541 6.75 18.61 -11.95
CA ARG A 541 5.43 18.85 -11.34
C ARG A 541 4.32 18.75 -12.37
N ASP A 542 4.48 19.42 -13.51
CA ASP A 542 3.42 19.50 -14.52
C ASP A 542 3.16 18.11 -15.14
N GLU A 543 4.21 17.33 -15.37
CA GLU A 543 4.11 15.92 -15.76
C GLU A 543 3.42 15.04 -14.71
N LEU A 544 3.62 15.31 -13.40
CA LEU A 544 2.91 14.62 -12.33
C LEU A 544 1.43 15.01 -12.27
N PHE A 545 1.08 16.27 -12.55
CA PHE A 545 -0.32 16.69 -12.69
C PHE A 545 -1.02 16.01 -13.87
N GLU A 546 -0.34 15.89 -15.01
CA GLU A 546 -0.87 15.20 -16.20
C GLU A 546 -1.19 13.74 -15.91
N ARG A 547 -0.36 13.07 -15.11
CA ARG A 547 -0.56 11.67 -14.67
C ARG A 547 -1.37 11.53 -13.38
N HIS A 548 -1.98 12.60 -12.87
CA HIS A 548 -2.75 12.54 -11.63
C HIS A 548 -1.96 11.96 -10.43
N GLY A 549 -0.70 12.34 -10.32
CA GLY A 549 0.25 11.85 -9.30
C GLY A 549 0.77 10.43 -9.53
N ALA A 550 0.43 9.75 -10.64
CA ALA A 550 0.98 8.43 -10.93
C ALA A 550 2.47 8.46 -11.32
N PRO A 551 3.16 7.34 -11.08
CA PRO A 551 4.47 7.09 -11.69
C PRO A 551 4.42 7.18 -13.23
N PRO A 552 5.58 7.34 -13.89
CA PRO A 552 5.68 7.13 -15.33
C PRO A 552 5.11 5.76 -15.74
N ARG A 553 4.63 5.62 -16.97
CA ARG A 553 4.01 4.37 -17.45
C ARG A 553 4.91 3.16 -17.23
N ASP A 554 4.28 2.10 -16.74
CA ASP A 554 4.87 0.83 -16.31
C ASP A 554 5.96 0.96 -15.23
N ALA A 555 6.21 2.16 -14.70
CA ALA A 555 7.25 2.35 -13.69
C ALA A 555 6.82 1.81 -12.34
N ALA A 556 5.51 1.75 -12.01
CA ALA A 556 5.03 1.10 -10.79
C ALA A 556 5.40 -0.40 -10.77
N ALA A 557 4.97 -1.15 -11.80
CA ALA A 557 5.28 -2.57 -11.99
C ALA A 557 6.79 -2.83 -12.03
N ARG A 558 7.54 -2.04 -12.82
CA ARG A 558 9.00 -2.15 -12.88
C ARG A 558 9.66 -1.88 -11.55
N LEU A 559 9.29 -0.81 -10.84
CA LEU A 559 9.83 -0.48 -9.52
C LEU A 559 9.52 -1.59 -8.50
N ALA A 560 8.29 -2.08 -8.44
CA ALA A 560 7.92 -3.19 -7.56
C ALA A 560 8.75 -4.46 -7.85
N SER A 561 8.95 -4.78 -9.12
CA SER A 561 9.85 -5.86 -9.55
C SER A 561 11.31 -5.63 -9.12
N GLU A 562 11.83 -4.44 -9.40
CA GLU A 562 13.21 -4.09 -9.07
C GLU A 562 13.45 -4.06 -7.56
N VAL A 563 12.49 -3.61 -6.74
CA VAL A 563 12.62 -3.65 -5.28
C VAL A 563 12.70 -5.10 -4.78
N ARG A 564 11.90 -6.01 -5.36
CA ARG A 564 12.04 -7.46 -5.09
C ARG A 564 13.44 -7.97 -5.47
N ARG A 565 13.98 -7.54 -6.63
CA ARG A 565 15.36 -7.87 -7.04
C ARG A 565 16.40 -7.33 -6.06
N LEU A 566 16.26 -6.09 -5.58
CA LEU A 566 17.17 -5.49 -4.60
C LEU A 566 17.26 -6.31 -3.30
N HIS A 567 16.21 -7.06 -2.95
CA HIS A 567 16.23 -7.94 -1.77
C HIS A 567 17.19 -9.14 -1.93
N THR A 568 17.53 -9.53 -3.16
CA THR A 568 18.45 -10.63 -3.47
C THR A 568 19.92 -10.25 -3.33
N ILE A 569 20.24 -8.95 -3.34
CA ILE A 569 21.62 -8.46 -3.25
C ILE A 569 22.18 -8.72 -1.85
N ASN A 570 23.31 -9.41 -1.81
CA ASN A 570 23.96 -9.91 -0.60
C ASN A 570 25.46 -9.61 -0.51
N ASP A 571 26.01 -8.81 -1.43
CA ASP A 571 27.42 -8.43 -1.43
C ASP A 571 27.67 -6.95 -1.81
N PHE A 572 28.87 -6.47 -1.50
CA PHE A 572 29.28 -5.09 -1.77
C PHE A 572 29.45 -4.76 -3.26
N PRO A 573 30.07 -5.61 -4.11
CA PRO A 573 30.17 -5.32 -5.54
C PRO A 573 28.82 -5.06 -6.22
N ALA A 574 27.82 -5.91 -5.98
CA ALA A 574 26.48 -5.73 -6.52
C ALA A 574 25.81 -4.49 -5.93
N PHE A 575 25.90 -4.28 -4.61
CA PHE A 575 25.39 -3.06 -3.97
C PHE A 575 26.00 -1.77 -4.55
N MET A 576 27.31 -1.71 -4.75
CA MET A 576 27.99 -0.54 -5.30
C MET A 576 27.56 -0.27 -6.74
N LYS A 577 27.38 -1.32 -7.53
CA LYS A 577 26.83 -1.22 -8.89
C LYS A 577 25.44 -0.59 -8.88
N GLU A 578 24.54 -1.05 -7.99
CA GLU A 578 23.20 -0.46 -7.85
C GLU A 578 23.26 1.01 -7.45
N MET A 579 24.14 1.36 -6.51
CA MET A 579 24.36 2.74 -6.08
C MET A 579 25.00 3.62 -7.17
N GLY A 580 25.39 3.08 -8.33
CA GLY A 580 25.95 3.84 -9.45
C GLY A 580 27.45 4.11 -9.32
N ILE A 581 28.16 3.37 -8.47
CA ILE A 581 29.62 3.44 -8.34
C ILE A 581 30.23 2.62 -9.47
N ARG A 582 30.84 3.29 -10.47
CA ARG A 582 31.27 2.67 -11.73
C ARG A 582 32.43 1.69 -11.57
N LYS A 583 33.35 2.00 -10.65
CA LYS A 583 34.52 1.17 -10.35
C LYS A 583 34.47 0.78 -8.88
N ALA A 584 34.09 -0.47 -8.61
CA ALA A 584 34.18 -1.01 -7.27
C ALA A 584 35.65 -1.00 -6.81
N PRO A 585 35.94 -0.60 -5.57
CA PRO A 585 37.28 -0.71 -4.99
C PRO A 585 37.71 -2.17 -4.96
N ALA A 586 39.01 -2.39 -5.13
CA ALA A 586 39.60 -3.71 -4.94
C ALA A 586 39.35 -4.22 -3.50
N PRO A 587 39.25 -5.54 -3.28
CA PRO A 587 38.88 -6.11 -1.98
C PRO A 587 39.77 -5.67 -0.81
N ASP A 588 41.05 -5.43 -1.06
CA ASP A 588 42.03 -4.93 -0.09
C ASP A 588 41.72 -3.50 0.35
N ASN A 589 41.54 -2.61 -0.62
CA ASN A 589 41.18 -1.21 -0.39
C ASN A 589 39.85 -1.10 0.36
N PHE A 590 38.86 -1.92 0.00
CA PHE A 590 37.57 -1.86 0.67
C PHE A 590 37.58 -2.48 2.05
N THR A 591 38.35 -3.56 2.26
CA THR A 591 38.59 -4.11 3.60
C THR A 591 39.17 -3.05 4.53
N ASP A 592 40.16 -2.28 4.06
CA ASP A 592 40.73 -1.15 4.80
C ASP A 592 39.70 -0.04 5.08
N VAL A 593 38.85 0.31 4.10
CA VAL A 593 37.73 1.23 4.32
C VAL A 593 36.82 0.74 5.45
N LEU A 594 36.43 -0.53 5.47
CA LEU A 594 35.56 -1.08 6.52
C LEU A 594 36.21 -0.98 7.91
N ARG A 595 37.52 -1.24 8.03
CA ARG A 595 38.25 -1.01 9.30
C ARG A 595 38.23 0.45 9.71
N LYS A 596 38.56 1.36 8.78
CA LYS A 596 38.53 2.80 8.99
C LYS A 596 37.15 3.30 9.42
N THR A 597 36.06 2.70 8.94
CA THR A 597 34.71 3.07 9.41
C THR A 597 34.45 2.67 10.86
N VAL A 598 35.06 1.58 11.36
CA VAL A 598 34.98 1.21 12.78
C VAL A 598 35.69 2.26 13.64
N ASP A 599 36.91 2.63 13.27
CA ASP A 599 37.67 3.67 13.96
C ASP A 599 36.96 5.04 13.88
N ALA A 600 36.43 5.38 12.72
CA ALA A 600 35.68 6.62 12.51
C ALA A 600 34.40 6.65 13.33
N SER A 601 33.68 5.53 13.44
CA SER A 601 32.47 5.42 14.27
C SER A 601 32.80 5.70 15.75
N MET A 602 33.93 5.17 16.25
CA MET A 602 34.38 5.42 17.62
C MET A 602 34.82 6.88 17.82
N ARG A 603 35.64 7.43 16.90
CA ARG A 603 36.07 8.84 16.94
C ARG A 603 34.92 9.83 16.89
N LYS A 604 33.90 9.54 16.08
CA LYS A 604 32.68 10.36 15.95
C LYS A 604 31.68 10.13 17.10
N GLY A 605 31.99 9.21 18.03
CA GLY A 605 31.14 8.90 19.18
C GLY A 605 29.87 8.12 18.83
N TYR A 606 29.79 7.47 17.67
CA TYR A 606 28.63 6.64 17.29
C TYR A 606 28.66 5.29 17.98
N SER A 607 29.86 4.77 18.25
CA SER A 607 30.11 3.55 19.01
C SER A 607 31.22 3.78 20.04
N ARG A 608 31.38 2.84 20.97
CA ARG A 608 32.52 2.76 21.89
C ARG A 608 33.22 1.40 21.78
N PRO A 609 34.48 1.27 22.22
CA PRO A 609 35.10 -0.04 22.39
C PRO A 609 34.28 -0.89 23.38
N GLY A 610 33.77 -2.02 22.91
CA GLY A 610 33.01 -2.97 23.73
C GLY A 610 33.85 -4.16 24.22
N LEU A 611 34.97 -4.44 23.56
CA LEU A 611 35.89 -5.54 23.81
C LEU A 611 37.34 -5.06 23.70
N THR A 612 38.26 -5.74 24.39
CA THR A 612 39.68 -5.61 24.10
C THR A 612 40.00 -6.26 22.75
N GLN A 613 41.12 -5.90 22.11
CA GLN A 613 41.51 -6.55 20.85
C GLN A 613 41.81 -8.04 21.04
N ASP A 614 42.27 -8.46 22.22
CA ASP A 614 42.52 -9.87 22.52
C ASP A 614 41.21 -10.66 22.64
N ASP A 615 40.21 -10.12 23.36
CA ASP A 615 38.88 -10.75 23.46
C ASP A 615 38.18 -10.81 22.10
N ALA A 616 38.29 -9.72 21.32
CA ALA A 616 37.73 -9.67 19.98
C ALA A 616 38.42 -10.67 19.04
N MET A 617 39.75 -10.82 19.14
CA MET A 617 40.53 -11.80 18.38
C MET A 617 40.10 -13.24 18.72
N LEU A 618 39.96 -13.57 20.00
CA LEU A 618 39.51 -14.89 20.44
C LEU A 618 38.12 -15.20 19.88
N LEU A 619 37.19 -14.26 19.99
CA LEU A 619 35.84 -14.39 19.44
C LEU A 619 35.87 -14.52 17.91
N ARG A 620 36.75 -13.77 17.24
CA ARG A 620 36.96 -13.85 15.79
C ARG A 620 37.46 -15.22 15.36
N HIS A 621 38.47 -15.77 16.04
CA HIS A 621 39.02 -17.09 15.74
C HIS A 621 37.99 -18.21 15.97
N GLN A 622 37.13 -18.08 16.99
CA GLN A 622 36.02 -19.03 17.20
C GLN A 622 35.00 -19.03 16.05
N ARG A 623 34.77 -17.88 15.40
CA ARG A 623 33.82 -17.73 14.28
C ARG A 623 34.44 -17.98 12.91
N ASP A 624 35.75 -17.82 12.81
CA ASP A 624 36.55 -17.98 11.61
C ASP A 624 37.89 -18.63 11.99
N PRO A 625 37.92 -19.98 12.07
CA PRO A 625 39.12 -20.73 12.44
C PRO A 625 40.30 -20.49 11.49
N ASP A 626 40.03 -20.06 10.25
CA ASP A 626 41.02 -19.81 9.21
C ASP A 626 41.69 -18.43 9.32
N LEU A 627 41.35 -17.66 10.37
CA LEU A 627 41.96 -16.37 10.65
C LEU A 627 43.50 -16.49 10.76
N LEU A 628 44.22 -15.72 9.92
CA LEU A 628 45.68 -15.69 9.99
C LEU A 628 46.15 -14.91 11.22
N LEU A 629 46.75 -15.65 12.16
CA LEU A 629 47.30 -15.15 13.40
C LEU A 629 48.84 -15.19 13.39
N THR A 630 49.48 -14.22 14.06
CA THR A 630 50.92 -14.30 14.34
C THR A 630 51.22 -15.43 15.33
N ASN A 631 52.49 -15.83 15.45
CA ASN A 631 52.88 -16.86 16.42
C ASN A 631 52.47 -16.49 17.86
N ALA A 632 52.68 -15.23 18.26
CA ALA A 632 52.25 -14.74 19.57
C ALA A 632 50.73 -14.79 19.76
N GLN A 633 49.96 -14.49 18.71
CA GLN A 633 48.49 -14.58 18.76
C GLN A 633 48.00 -16.03 18.80
N LYS A 634 48.65 -16.95 18.06
CA LYS A 634 48.36 -18.39 18.12
C LYS A 634 48.63 -18.95 19.52
N GLU A 635 49.71 -18.53 20.15
CA GLU A 635 50.04 -18.89 21.53
C GLU A 635 48.98 -18.36 22.52
N ALA A 636 48.58 -17.09 22.38
CA ALA A 636 47.49 -16.51 23.17
C ALA A 636 46.18 -17.30 23.00
N VAL A 637 45.78 -17.63 21.77
CA VAL A 637 44.59 -18.47 21.51
C VAL A 637 44.73 -19.85 22.14
N GLY A 638 45.91 -20.48 22.05
CA GLY A 638 46.20 -21.79 22.64
C GLY A 638 46.10 -21.79 24.18
N ASN A 639 46.59 -20.74 24.83
CA ASN A 639 46.55 -20.55 26.28
C ASN A 639 45.13 -20.26 26.79
N TYR A 640 44.26 -19.73 25.94
CA TYR A 640 42.90 -19.30 26.27
C TYR A 640 41.81 -20.15 25.61
N ARG A 641 42.04 -21.46 25.48
CA ARG A 641 41.13 -22.45 24.85
C ARG A 641 39.67 -22.42 25.36
N TYR A 642 39.39 -21.80 26.51
CA TYR A 642 38.07 -21.75 27.15
C TYR A 642 37.64 -20.35 27.64
N ILE A 643 38.09 -19.24 27.03
CA ILE A 643 37.50 -17.94 27.39
C ILE A 643 36.07 -17.85 26.87
N ASN A 644 35.13 -17.78 27.82
CA ASN A 644 33.73 -17.45 27.57
C ASN A 644 33.59 -15.93 27.70
N VAL A 645 33.84 -15.20 26.61
CA VAL A 645 33.60 -13.74 26.56
C VAL A 645 32.13 -13.53 26.92
N ASN A 646 31.86 -12.88 28.05
CA ASN A 646 30.49 -12.66 28.49
C ASN A 646 29.81 -11.61 27.59
N LEU A 647 29.22 -12.07 26.49
CA LEU A 647 28.52 -11.24 25.51
C LEU A 647 27.32 -10.51 26.10
N GLU A 648 26.78 -10.94 27.25
CA GLU A 648 25.72 -10.21 27.97
C GLU A 648 26.26 -8.92 28.61
N ARG A 649 27.56 -8.78 28.83
CA ARG A 649 28.14 -7.54 29.38
C ARG A 649 28.71 -6.61 28.31
N VAL A 650 28.83 -7.08 27.07
CA VAL A 650 29.36 -6.31 25.94
C VAL A 650 28.29 -5.36 25.41
N SER A 651 28.67 -4.10 25.22
CA SER A 651 27.85 -3.11 24.53
C SER A 651 28.74 -2.10 23.83
N PHE A 652 28.43 -1.88 22.55
CA PHE A 652 29.12 -0.88 21.72
C PHE A 652 28.37 0.46 21.70
N PHE A 653 27.22 0.58 22.38
CA PHE A 653 26.46 1.82 22.45
C PHE A 653 27.12 2.84 23.39
N PRO A 654 27.20 4.12 22.99
CA PRO A 654 27.58 5.21 23.89
C PRO A 654 26.62 5.26 25.09
N GLY A 655 27.13 5.20 26.33
CA GLY A 655 26.33 5.34 27.57
C GLY A 655 25.61 4.09 28.10
N GLY A 656 25.65 2.95 27.41
CA GLY A 656 24.99 1.72 27.89
C GLY A 656 25.83 0.92 28.87
N ARG A 657 25.35 0.68 30.10
CA ARG A 657 25.78 -0.49 30.91
C ARG A 657 25.38 -1.76 30.13
N GLY A 658 26.18 -2.83 30.18
CA GLY A 658 26.02 -4.05 29.34
C GLY A 658 24.61 -4.63 29.28
N ARG A 659 24.33 -5.55 28.34
CA ARG A 659 23.06 -6.30 28.17
C ARG A 659 22.71 -7.16 29.41
N GLY A 660 22.42 -6.52 30.54
CA GLY A 660 22.13 -7.17 31.82
C GLY A 660 21.93 -6.14 32.91
N GLY A 661 20.83 -5.37 32.82
CA GLY A 661 20.60 -4.25 33.74
C GLY A 661 19.17 -3.75 33.84
N PHE A 662 18.15 -4.56 33.53
CA PHE A 662 16.80 -4.32 34.09
C PHE A 662 16.70 -5.03 35.43
N ARG A 663 17.39 -4.50 36.45
CA ARG A 663 16.99 -4.64 37.84
C ARG A 663 16.83 -3.24 38.40
N GLY A 664 15.60 -2.95 38.84
CA GLY A 664 15.21 -1.64 39.35
C GLY A 664 16.13 -1.19 40.46
N GLY A 665 16.86 -0.12 40.22
CA GLY A 665 17.44 0.72 41.25
C GLY A 665 16.47 1.86 41.49
N ARG A 666 15.73 1.78 42.61
CA ARG A 666 15.02 2.92 43.18
C ARG A 666 16.07 4.02 43.41
N GLY A 667 15.95 5.12 42.68
CA GLY A 667 16.53 6.40 43.08
C GLY A 667 15.56 7.05 44.06
N ASP A 668 16.00 7.23 45.29
CA ASP A 668 15.25 7.89 46.36
C ASP A 668 14.83 9.30 45.96
N GLY A 669 13.52 9.48 45.79
CA GLY A 669 12.85 10.78 45.73
C GLY A 669 11.69 10.75 46.71
N ARG A 670 11.91 11.30 47.90
CA ARG A 670 10.89 11.48 48.94
C ARG A 670 9.77 12.39 48.42
N GLY A 671 8.54 11.89 48.41
CA GLY A 671 7.32 12.67 48.17
C GLY A 671 6.08 11.82 48.43
N ARG A 672 5.34 12.16 49.50
CA ARG A 672 4.24 11.40 50.12
C ARG A 672 2.97 11.34 49.26
N GLY A 673 2.24 10.22 49.35
CA GLY A 673 0.79 10.22 49.65
C GLY A 673 -0.19 9.61 48.63
N ASN A 674 -0.70 8.41 48.97
CA ASN A 674 -2.01 7.77 48.69
C ASN A 674 -2.58 7.75 47.26
N GLY A 675 -3.16 6.68 46.71
CA GLY A 675 -3.60 5.37 47.19
C GLY A 675 -4.51 4.72 46.12
N ASN A 676 -4.74 3.40 46.24
CA ASN A 676 -5.68 2.53 45.52
C ASN A 676 -5.37 1.99 44.11
N GLY A 677 -5.01 0.70 44.08
CA GLY A 677 -5.94 -0.37 43.65
C GLY A 677 -5.97 -0.76 42.16
N GLY A 678 -5.51 -1.98 41.83
CA GLY A 678 -5.86 -2.64 40.57
C GLY A 678 -4.89 -3.73 40.14
N ARG A 679 -5.28 -5.00 40.32
CA ARG A 679 -4.52 -6.21 39.95
C ARG A 679 -4.39 -6.32 38.42
N GLY A 680 -3.16 -6.34 37.90
CA GLY A 680 -2.84 -6.64 36.50
C GLY A 680 -2.10 -7.98 36.39
N GLY A 681 -2.66 -8.90 35.59
CA GLY A 681 -2.07 -10.21 35.28
C GLY A 681 -0.84 -10.13 34.36
N PRO A 682 -0.03 -11.21 34.28
CA PRO A 682 1.27 -11.19 33.60
C PRO A 682 1.11 -11.24 32.08
N MET A 683 1.59 -10.20 31.37
CA MET A 683 1.74 -10.23 29.91
C MET A 683 2.99 -11.03 29.51
N PRO A 684 2.93 -11.86 28.43
CA PRO A 684 4.08 -12.58 27.92
C PRO A 684 5.05 -11.65 27.17
N ARG A 685 6.33 -11.79 27.48
CA ARG A 685 7.45 -11.10 26.81
C ARG A 685 7.66 -11.66 25.40
N GLY A 686 7.15 -10.96 24.39
CA GLY A 686 7.53 -11.18 22.99
C GLY A 686 8.91 -10.59 22.70
N ARG A 687 9.84 -11.43 22.20
CA ARG A 687 11.12 -10.99 21.61
C ARG A 687 10.85 -10.30 20.27
N GLY A 688 10.73 -8.97 20.28
CA GLY A 688 10.79 -8.15 19.06
C GLY A 688 12.24 -7.94 18.64
N GLY A 689 12.57 -8.27 17.38
CA GLY A 689 13.85 -7.92 16.77
C GLY A 689 13.96 -6.39 16.62
N TYR A 690 14.99 -5.81 17.21
CA TYR A 690 15.27 -4.38 17.09
C TYR A 690 15.87 -4.07 15.71
N SER A 691 15.02 -3.79 14.73
CA SER A 691 15.42 -3.23 13.44
C SER A 691 15.36 -1.70 13.52
N ARG A 692 16.44 -1.06 13.99
CA ARG A 692 16.61 0.40 13.85
C ARG A 692 17.92 0.66 13.09
N GLY A 693 17.81 0.87 11.78
CA GLY A 693 18.92 1.31 10.93
C GLY A 693 19.22 2.81 11.08
N PHE A 694 20.22 3.30 10.34
CA PHE A 694 20.66 4.71 10.36
C PHE A 694 19.59 5.75 9.97
N LEU A 695 18.45 5.31 9.40
CA LEU A 695 17.30 6.16 9.05
C LEU A 695 16.35 6.44 10.22
N GLY A 696 16.45 5.68 11.31
CA GLY A 696 15.70 5.95 12.55
C GLY A 696 16.44 7.01 13.36
N GLY A 697 15.92 8.24 13.37
CA GLY A 697 16.36 9.27 14.32
C GLY A 697 16.18 8.79 15.77
N TYR A 698 17.09 9.20 16.65
CA TYR A 698 16.89 9.10 18.09
C TYR A 698 15.95 10.20 18.59
#